data_AF-A0A812LRN9-F1
#
_entry.id   AF-A0A812LRN9-F1
#
_cell.length_a   1.000
_cell.length_b   1.000
_cell.length_c   1.000
_cell.angle_alpha   90.00
_cell.angle_beta   90.00
_cell.angle_gamma   90.00
#
_symmetry.space_group_name_H-M   'P 1'
#
loop_
_entity.id
_entity.type
_entity.pdbx_description
1 polymer ?
#
loop_
_entity_poly.entity_id
_entity_poly.type
_entity_poly.pdbx_seq_one_letter_code
_entity_poly.pdbx_strand_id
1 'polypeptide(L)'
;MSFPMQEVARNVLRVAKPEGIPIFHGWNGQPLRVPPEEYKRRLEAVRKFMDVDGIGLLVVVQPEDLYYLTGLYTIGDSAPQALVLPKDAPPFLVARLIEFDLVPKLSWVAEVYTCPDSASIHDVFCHAVSQCLHPNCNLGLQLASISAAHYLRLRTFFAAYQILDASKTVESARLQKFEFEQECIRAASAMSEAALQKALNSLKPNLLLSDLHAETYAALIAAGSEVPGYVPIVRSTDPSGHGSWMPAETVRPGHLVFLEHSACKFGHHAPLMRTAFMLGEGDSAPPTWLLEAERLIQKTFEVCLPLMVPGAKAKDIDKVGRDIMLSNTSDLKMSARLAYSTGSTATQPTGHAGWGDADFSLVGNNEAELQENMTFHFIPWFQKYSEPSGALGLSDTVLVTAEGGKRFGALPLKMTVLNPDGRLLMPKNVNLFGAYLQNVSRKIQRGFRKSQMTRVVPVKAYGRPPSFSSQMALWGADDFNYRTRKRWTGRWTRKLIYPLNYKKDFHSDALNTTIYNLRVTPSAMYQMDDAGGFDNYVLRTPPQELRSATGEKMREVMYWYMRNPQVKAWGLPWKVFLRKKSRQDPEFTRYVHEAKKEASGQWMAKQHAKFSPYYLPAQGYMHPARQEFMEGSVQPELNLWWRDSPQLTAAFRRRLGEAKSFEEAHADHREPNSFRYGQTFGGGGKNNVAVHKRSKTHRYRFLRPY
;
A
#
# COMPACT_ATOMS: atom_id res chain seq x y z
N MET A 1 10.13 60.80 -19.56
CA MET A 1 9.83 61.10 -18.14
C MET A 1 11.14 61.05 -17.38
N SER A 2 11.57 62.14 -16.75
CA SER A 2 12.76 62.13 -15.89
C SER A 2 12.43 61.33 -14.62
N PHE A 3 13.06 60.18 -14.42
CA PHE A 3 12.95 59.44 -13.16
C PHE A 3 13.60 60.28 -12.04
N PRO A 4 12.88 60.65 -10.97
CA PRO A 4 13.40 61.52 -9.92
C PRO A 4 14.35 60.76 -8.98
N MET A 5 15.51 60.35 -9.47
CA MET A 5 16.49 59.52 -8.76
C MET A 5 16.93 60.07 -7.41
N GLN A 6 16.94 61.41 -7.25
CA GLN A 6 17.26 62.06 -5.97
C GLN A 6 16.19 61.82 -4.90
N GLU A 7 14.92 61.73 -5.28
CA GLU A 7 13.81 61.45 -4.36
C GLU A 7 13.81 59.97 -3.97
N VAL A 8 14.08 59.09 -4.93
CA VAL A 8 14.24 57.65 -4.69
C VAL A 8 15.37 57.41 -3.69
N ALA A 9 16.55 58.00 -3.92
CA ALA A 9 17.72 57.83 -3.05
C ALA A 9 17.48 58.24 -1.58
N ARG A 10 16.61 59.24 -1.33
CA ARG A 10 16.24 59.65 0.05
C ARG A 10 15.45 58.59 0.80
N ASN A 11 14.72 57.73 0.08
CA ASN A 11 13.90 56.68 0.66
C ASN A 11 14.62 55.33 0.74
N VAL A 12 15.83 55.23 0.19
CA VAL A 12 16.65 54.01 0.19
C VAL A 12 17.46 53.93 1.48
N LEU A 13 17.23 52.87 2.24
CA LEU A 13 18.07 52.46 3.34
C LEU A 13 18.98 51.33 2.84
N ARG A 14 20.27 51.62 2.69
CA ARG A 14 21.30 50.60 2.43
C ARG A 14 21.89 50.19 3.76
N VAL A 15 21.83 48.89 4.05
CA VAL A 15 22.40 48.34 5.28
C VAL A 15 23.35 47.20 4.94
N ALA A 16 24.46 47.14 5.67
CA ALA A 16 25.50 46.16 5.48
C ALA A 16 25.76 45.32 6.74
N LYS A 17 26.18 44.07 6.52
CA LYS A 17 26.67 43.15 7.54
C LYS A 17 27.90 43.76 8.23
N PRO A 18 28.01 43.66 9.58
CA PRO A 18 29.19 44.11 10.30
C PRO A 18 30.49 43.47 9.82
N GLU A 19 31.59 44.21 9.90
CA GLU A 19 32.92 43.72 9.56
C GLU A 19 33.37 42.57 10.48
N GLY A 20 34.24 41.69 9.96
CA GLY A 20 34.79 40.55 10.71
C GLY A 20 33.87 39.33 10.81
N ILE A 21 32.64 39.41 10.29
CA ILE A 21 31.70 38.28 10.26
C ILE A 21 31.96 37.41 9.01
N PRO A 22 32.01 36.07 9.15
CA PRO A 22 32.16 35.19 8.00
C PRO A 22 31.08 35.39 6.92
N ILE A 23 31.49 35.33 5.64
CA ILE A 23 30.63 35.66 4.48
C ILE A 23 29.34 34.83 4.47
N PHE A 24 29.43 33.51 4.61
CA PHE A 24 28.28 32.59 4.51
C PHE A 24 27.55 32.31 5.84
N HIS A 25 27.64 33.24 6.79
CA HIS A 25 26.94 33.17 8.07
C HIS A 25 25.86 34.25 8.15
N GLY A 26 24.93 34.12 9.10
CA GLY A 26 24.05 35.23 9.47
C GLY A 26 24.89 36.44 9.94
N TRP A 27 24.30 37.63 9.92
CA TRP A 27 24.94 38.87 10.36
C TRP A 27 25.19 38.93 11.87
N ASN A 28 24.74 37.94 12.63
CA ASN A 28 25.08 37.71 14.02
C ASN A 28 26.24 36.71 14.20
N GLY A 29 26.87 36.28 13.10
CA GLY A 29 27.94 35.28 13.08
C GLY A 29 27.47 33.83 13.28
N GLN A 30 26.16 33.59 13.39
CA GLN A 30 25.63 32.23 13.55
C GLN A 30 25.60 31.48 12.21
N PRO A 31 25.84 30.16 12.21
CA PRO A 31 25.72 29.36 11.00
C PRO A 31 24.26 29.33 10.51
N LEU A 32 24.09 29.29 9.19
CA LEU A 32 22.79 29.15 8.55
C LEU A 32 22.38 27.67 8.43
N ARG A 33 21.15 27.43 7.96
CA ARG A 33 20.60 26.07 7.75
C ARG A 33 21.40 25.27 6.72
N VAL A 34 21.99 25.95 5.75
CA VAL A 34 22.81 25.37 4.69
C VAL A 34 24.29 25.69 4.95
N PRO A 35 25.21 24.72 4.81
CA PRO A 35 26.64 24.95 5.06
C PRO A 35 27.25 26.01 4.11
N PRO A 36 28.27 26.76 4.57
CA PRO A 36 29.00 27.74 3.76
C PRO A 36 29.47 27.25 2.39
N GLU A 37 30.09 26.07 2.35
CA GLU A 37 30.64 25.50 1.11
C GLU A 37 29.56 25.22 0.06
N GLU A 38 28.34 24.95 0.52
CA GLU A 38 27.22 24.71 -0.38
C GLU A 38 26.77 26.01 -1.07
N TYR A 39 26.63 27.12 -0.35
CA TYR A 39 26.34 28.42 -0.97
C TYR A 39 27.42 28.82 -1.98
N LYS A 40 28.69 28.57 -1.65
CA LYS A 40 29.82 28.81 -2.56
C LYS A 40 29.67 28.01 -3.86
N ARG A 41 29.40 26.70 -3.78
CA ARG A 41 29.19 25.84 -4.97
C ARG A 41 28.03 26.33 -5.83
N ARG A 42 26.92 26.75 -5.22
CA ARG A 42 25.74 27.28 -5.93
C ARG A 42 26.06 28.55 -6.70
N LEU A 43 26.74 29.51 -6.07
CA LEU A 43 27.14 30.76 -6.74
C LEU A 43 28.12 30.50 -7.88
N GLU A 44 29.11 29.62 -7.68
CA GLU A 44 30.07 29.26 -8.72
C GLU A 44 29.36 28.59 -9.92
N ALA A 45 28.38 27.71 -9.66
CA ALA A 45 27.58 27.09 -10.71
C ALA A 45 26.73 28.12 -11.47
N VAL A 46 26.02 29.00 -10.77
CA VAL A 46 25.21 30.06 -11.41
C VAL A 46 26.07 31.00 -12.23
N ARG A 47 27.25 31.41 -11.74
CA ARG A 47 28.17 32.27 -12.50
C ARG A 47 28.68 31.62 -13.77
N LYS A 48 28.92 30.30 -13.77
CA LYS A 48 29.25 29.56 -15.01
C LYS A 48 28.11 29.63 -16.03
N PHE A 49 26.86 29.51 -15.59
CA PHE A 49 25.72 29.68 -16.50
C PHE A 49 25.51 31.14 -16.93
N MET A 50 25.82 32.12 -16.07
CA MET A 50 25.87 33.52 -16.49
C MET A 50 26.90 33.74 -17.61
N ASP A 51 28.05 33.06 -17.59
CA ASP A 51 29.04 33.12 -18.67
C ASP A 51 28.51 32.52 -19.97
N VAL A 52 27.84 31.36 -19.90
CA VAL A 52 27.23 30.69 -21.06
C VAL A 52 26.13 31.57 -21.68
N ASP A 53 25.31 32.20 -20.84
CA ASP A 53 24.18 33.04 -21.27
C ASP A 53 24.61 34.46 -21.64
N GLY A 54 25.88 34.82 -21.42
CA GLY A 54 26.41 36.16 -21.69
C GLY A 54 25.85 37.25 -20.77
N ILE A 55 25.51 36.91 -19.52
CA ILE A 55 24.92 37.81 -18.51
C ILE A 55 26.03 38.41 -17.63
N GLY A 56 26.07 39.75 -17.54
CA GLY A 56 27.01 40.46 -16.66
C GLY A 56 26.44 40.77 -15.27
N LEU A 57 25.12 40.97 -15.19
CA LEU A 57 24.38 41.23 -13.96
C LEU A 57 23.09 40.43 -13.97
N LEU A 58 22.94 39.48 -13.04
CA LEU A 58 21.75 38.66 -12.90
C LEU A 58 20.83 39.24 -11.82
N VAL A 59 19.55 39.40 -12.16
CA VAL A 59 18.50 39.77 -11.23
C VAL A 59 17.61 38.54 -10.98
N VAL A 60 17.67 38.03 -9.76
CA VAL A 60 16.92 36.85 -9.32
C VAL A 60 15.72 37.30 -8.50
N VAL A 61 14.52 37.17 -9.08
CA VAL A 61 13.23 37.56 -8.46
C VAL A 61 12.37 36.34 -8.11
N GLN A 62 12.67 35.19 -8.71
CA GLN A 62 11.96 33.95 -8.46
C GLN A 62 12.19 33.51 -7.01
N PRO A 63 11.14 33.33 -6.19
CA PRO A 63 11.27 33.06 -4.75
C PRO A 63 12.16 31.86 -4.42
N GLU A 64 12.06 30.79 -5.23
CA GLU A 64 12.86 29.58 -5.03
C GLU A 64 14.35 29.81 -5.30
N ASP A 65 14.66 30.53 -6.37
CA ASP A 65 16.05 30.82 -6.74
C ASP A 65 16.70 31.77 -5.73
N LEU A 66 15.91 32.74 -5.24
CA LEU A 66 16.33 33.65 -4.20
C LEU A 66 16.67 32.88 -2.91
N TYR A 67 15.80 31.99 -2.44
CA TYR A 67 16.11 31.17 -1.27
C TYR A 67 17.29 30.22 -1.54
N TYR A 68 17.35 29.58 -2.71
CA TYR A 68 18.41 28.65 -3.08
C TYR A 68 19.80 29.30 -2.97
N LEU A 69 19.92 30.55 -3.43
CA LEU A 69 21.19 31.28 -3.43
C LEU A 69 21.50 31.98 -2.11
N THR A 70 20.48 32.38 -1.33
CA THR A 70 20.68 33.28 -0.17
C THR A 70 20.37 32.65 1.19
N GLY A 71 19.51 31.64 1.23
CA GLY A 71 18.92 31.10 2.47
C GLY A 71 17.74 31.90 3.02
N LEU A 72 17.39 33.04 2.41
CA LEU A 72 16.32 33.91 2.92
C LEU A 72 14.96 33.21 2.85
N TYR A 73 14.51 32.71 4.00
CA TYR A 73 13.23 32.03 4.17
C TYR A 73 12.17 33.02 4.64
N THR A 74 11.28 33.45 3.73
CA THR A 74 10.25 34.47 4.03
C THR A 74 8.94 34.21 3.27
N ILE A 75 7.83 34.78 3.75
CA ILE A 75 6.55 34.91 3.04
C ILE A 75 6.39 36.28 2.35
N GLY A 76 7.48 37.05 2.26
CA GLY A 76 7.50 38.40 1.70
C GLY A 76 7.41 38.49 0.18
N ASP A 77 7.28 37.37 -0.55
CA ASP A 77 7.16 37.30 -2.02
C ASP A 77 5.91 37.97 -2.60
N SER A 78 4.92 38.30 -1.77
CA SER A 78 3.78 39.15 -2.14
C SER A 78 4.19 40.55 -2.63
N ALA A 79 5.44 40.97 -2.40
CA ALA A 79 6.01 42.20 -2.90
C ALA A 79 7.34 41.95 -3.66
N PRO A 80 7.77 42.87 -4.54
CA PRO A 80 9.05 42.76 -5.22
C PRO A 80 10.23 42.58 -4.25
N GLN A 81 10.93 41.47 -4.40
CA GLN A 81 12.19 41.15 -3.75
C GLN A 81 13.15 40.59 -4.78
N ALA A 82 14.45 40.86 -4.64
CA ALA A 82 15.44 40.20 -5.49
C ALA A 82 16.80 40.03 -4.81
N LEU A 83 17.52 39.03 -5.30
CA LEU A 83 18.97 39.01 -5.25
C LEU A 83 19.51 39.64 -6.55
N VAL A 84 20.34 40.67 -6.41
CA VAL A 84 21.14 41.19 -7.51
C VAL A 84 22.53 40.57 -7.42
N LEU A 85 22.90 39.81 -8.44
CA LEU A 85 24.13 39.04 -8.52
C LEU A 85 25.00 39.55 -9.68
N PRO A 86 25.97 40.44 -9.39
CA PRO A 86 27.01 40.77 -10.34
C PRO A 86 27.92 39.57 -10.60
N LYS A 87 28.42 39.45 -11.83
CA LYS A 87 29.36 38.39 -12.22
C LYS A 87 30.63 38.39 -11.35
N ASP A 88 31.25 39.55 -11.18
CA ASP A 88 32.58 39.68 -10.56
C ASP A 88 32.57 40.43 -9.22
N ALA A 89 31.40 40.67 -8.62
CA ALA A 89 31.28 41.37 -7.34
C ALA A 89 30.33 40.65 -6.37
N PRO A 90 30.39 40.94 -5.06
CA PRO A 90 29.45 40.38 -4.08
C PRO A 90 27.98 40.74 -4.43
N PRO A 91 27.03 39.83 -4.19
CA PRO A 91 25.62 40.13 -4.41
C PRO A 91 25.04 40.98 -3.28
N PHE A 92 23.88 41.58 -3.56
CA PHE A 92 23.08 42.30 -2.57
C PHE A 92 21.60 42.00 -2.76
N LEU A 93 20.82 42.19 -1.69
CA LEU A 93 19.37 42.01 -1.71
C LEU A 93 18.66 43.35 -1.94
N VAL A 94 17.49 43.29 -2.57
CA VAL A 94 16.48 44.34 -2.56
C VAL A 94 15.23 43.75 -1.92
N ALA A 95 14.76 44.33 -0.83
CA ALA A 95 13.61 43.83 -0.08
C ALA A 95 12.86 44.96 0.65
N ARG A 96 11.61 44.72 1.05
CA ARG A 96 10.83 45.67 1.87
C ARG A 96 11.44 45.85 3.26
N LEU A 97 11.15 46.98 3.90
CA LEU A 97 11.70 47.28 5.23
C LEU A 97 11.24 46.29 6.31
N ILE A 98 10.06 45.70 6.15
CA ILE A 98 9.58 44.64 7.07
C ILE A 98 10.44 43.38 7.03
N GLU A 99 11.11 43.10 5.91
CA GLU A 99 12.03 41.96 5.76
C GLU A 99 13.41 42.23 6.35
N PHE A 100 13.68 43.49 6.73
CA PHE A 100 14.99 43.94 7.20
C PHE A 100 15.48 43.13 8.41
N ASP A 101 14.60 42.75 9.34
CA ASP A 101 14.99 41.97 10.52
C ASP A 101 15.21 40.48 10.24
N LEU A 102 14.74 39.99 9.08
CA LEU A 102 14.89 38.59 8.67
C LEU A 102 16.19 38.36 7.90
N VAL A 103 16.60 39.32 7.05
CA VAL A 103 17.83 39.22 6.25
C VAL A 103 19.07 38.92 7.12
N PRO A 104 19.37 39.67 8.20
CA PRO A 104 20.47 39.41 9.12
C PRO A 104 20.48 38.00 9.74
N LYS A 105 19.30 37.39 9.91
CA LYS A 105 19.14 36.12 10.62
C LYS A 105 19.14 34.92 9.70
N LEU A 106 18.61 35.08 8.49
CA LEU A 106 18.28 33.98 7.59
C LEU A 106 19.08 34.00 6.28
N SER A 107 19.73 35.12 5.94
CA SER A 107 20.53 35.25 4.74
C SER A 107 21.99 35.51 5.06
N TRP A 108 22.86 35.00 4.19
CA TRP A 108 24.29 35.31 4.26
C TRP A 108 24.67 36.59 3.50
N VAL A 109 23.78 37.08 2.63
CA VAL A 109 24.07 38.24 1.77
C VAL A 109 24.43 39.44 2.63
N ALA A 110 25.55 40.09 2.29
CA ALA A 110 26.16 41.10 3.15
C ALA A 110 25.50 42.48 3.04
N GLU A 111 24.72 42.74 1.99
CA GLU A 111 24.09 44.04 1.78
C GLU A 111 22.62 43.90 1.40
N VAL A 112 21.79 44.79 1.92
CA VAL A 112 20.38 44.92 1.56
C VAL A 112 20.00 46.37 1.31
N TYR A 113 19.30 46.60 0.21
CA TYR A 113 18.63 47.85 -0.12
C TYR A 113 17.16 47.72 0.24
N THR A 114 16.65 48.64 1.04
CA THR A 114 15.28 48.61 1.51
C THR A 114 14.65 49.99 1.58
N CYS A 115 13.33 50.06 1.75
CA CYS A 115 12.59 51.31 1.87
C CYS A 115 11.31 51.14 2.69
N PRO A 116 10.80 52.23 3.30
CA PRO A 116 9.46 52.23 3.90
C PRO A 116 8.39 51.96 2.84
N ASP A 117 7.24 51.43 3.27
CA ASP A 117 6.11 51.10 2.37
C ASP A 117 5.51 52.34 1.68
N SER A 118 5.78 53.54 2.20
CA SER A 118 5.41 54.82 1.55
C SER A 118 6.24 55.13 0.30
N ALA A 119 7.31 54.38 0.03
CA ALA A 119 8.17 54.54 -1.13
C ALA A 119 8.00 53.36 -2.11
N SER A 120 8.29 53.59 -3.39
CA SER A 120 8.17 52.54 -4.40
C SER A 120 9.38 51.60 -4.36
N ILE A 121 9.17 50.35 -3.93
CA ILE A 121 10.21 49.32 -3.96
C ILE A 121 10.77 49.07 -5.37
N HIS A 122 9.96 49.29 -6.42
CA HIS A 122 10.42 49.20 -7.80
C HIS A 122 11.44 50.29 -8.16
N ASP A 123 11.31 51.48 -7.58
CA ASP A 123 12.28 52.56 -7.81
C ASP A 123 13.59 52.28 -7.07
N VAL A 124 13.49 51.76 -5.84
CA VAL A 124 14.64 51.28 -5.08
C VAL A 124 15.38 50.20 -5.85
N PHE A 125 14.63 49.31 -6.50
CA PHE A 125 15.19 48.30 -7.38
C PHE A 125 16.01 48.91 -8.52
N CYS A 126 15.42 49.82 -9.28
CA CYS A 126 16.09 50.54 -10.37
C CYS A 126 17.33 51.26 -9.85
N HIS A 127 17.22 51.91 -8.69
CA HIS A 127 18.33 52.61 -8.06
C HIS A 127 19.46 51.65 -7.68
N ALA A 128 19.16 50.57 -6.97
CA ALA A 128 20.14 49.60 -6.49
C ALA A 128 20.85 48.90 -7.67
N VAL A 129 20.09 48.45 -8.68
CA VAL A 129 20.66 47.83 -9.89
C VAL A 129 21.55 48.82 -10.66
N SER A 130 21.17 50.10 -10.73
CA SER A 130 21.99 51.13 -11.40
C SER A 130 23.36 51.35 -10.76
N GLN A 131 23.54 50.98 -9.48
CA GLN A 131 24.84 51.11 -8.80
C GLN A 131 25.89 50.11 -9.31
N CYS A 132 25.48 49.04 -10.00
CA CYS A 132 26.37 47.97 -10.46
C CYS A 132 26.43 47.83 -11.97
N LEU A 133 25.57 48.54 -12.71
CA LEU A 133 25.57 48.52 -14.16
C LEU A 133 26.72 49.36 -14.74
N HIS A 134 27.47 48.76 -15.64
CA HIS A 134 28.51 49.41 -16.45
C HIS A 134 28.13 49.30 -17.94
N PRO A 135 28.64 50.19 -18.82
CA PRO A 135 28.11 50.37 -20.19
C PRO A 135 28.00 49.11 -21.06
N ASN A 136 28.82 48.09 -20.82
CA ASN A 136 28.86 46.84 -21.61
C ASN A 136 28.21 45.64 -20.89
N CYS A 137 27.43 45.89 -19.83
CA CYS A 137 26.83 44.84 -19.02
C CYS A 137 25.47 44.42 -19.59
N ASN A 138 25.31 43.14 -19.95
CA ASN A 138 24.00 42.55 -20.24
C ASN A 138 23.26 42.27 -18.92
N LEU A 139 22.02 42.75 -18.83
CA LEU A 139 21.14 42.57 -17.67
C LEU A 139 20.26 41.34 -17.85
N GLY A 140 20.49 40.30 -17.06
CA GLY A 140 19.67 39.10 -17.04
C GLY A 140 18.48 39.26 -16.09
N LEU A 141 17.25 39.12 -16.61
CA LEU A 141 16.01 39.15 -15.81
C LEU A 141 15.27 37.81 -15.95
N GLN A 142 14.67 37.30 -14.87
CA GLN A 142 13.81 36.11 -14.93
C GLN A 142 12.43 36.46 -15.47
N LEU A 143 12.30 36.53 -16.80
CA LEU A 143 11.08 36.97 -17.49
C LEU A 143 9.86 36.08 -17.22
N ALA A 144 10.06 34.80 -16.90
CA ALA A 144 8.98 33.88 -16.54
C ALA A 144 8.36 34.17 -15.15
N SER A 145 9.08 34.87 -14.28
CA SER A 145 8.71 35.04 -12.86
C SER A 145 8.48 36.50 -12.47
N ILE A 146 9.09 37.44 -13.19
CA ILE A 146 8.90 38.88 -12.95
C ILE A 146 7.48 39.33 -13.35
N SER A 147 6.84 40.16 -12.53
CA SER A 147 5.55 40.72 -12.90
C SER A 147 5.67 41.65 -14.12
N ALA A 148 4.69 41.61 -15.01
CA ALA A 148 4.69 42.44 -16.22
C ALA A 148 4.83 43.94 -15.89
N ALA A 149 4.16 44.41 -14.83
CA ALA A 149 4.28 45.80 -14.36
C ALA A 149 5.72 46.15 -13.94
N HIS A 150 6.40 45.25 -13.22
CA HIS A 150 7.79 45.48 -12.82
C HIS A 150 8.74 45.45 -14.02
N TYR A 151 8.57 44.48 -14.92
CA TYR A 151 9.36 44.37 -16.15
C TYR A 151 9.24 45.61 -17.03
N LEU A 152 8.02 46.13 -17.27
CA LEU A 152 7.83 47.34 -18.07
C LEU A 152 8.57 48.54 -17.47
N ARG A 153 8.59 48.66 -16.13
CA ARG A 153 9.31 49.73 -15.43
C ARG A 153 10.82 49.58 -15.57
N LEU A 154 11.36 48.38 -15.34
CA LEU A 154 12.79 48.10 -15.52
C LEU A 154 13.24 48.31 -16.97
N ARG A 155 12.45 47.82 -17.94
CA ARG A 155 12.73 48.01 -19.37
C ARG A 155 12.78 49.49 -19.76
N THR A 156 11.90 50.30 -19.19
CA THR A 156 11.90 51.76 -19.41
C THR A 156 13.13 52.41 -18.80
N PHE A 157 13.46 52.05 -17.57
CA PHE A 157 14.57 52.64 -16.83
C PHE A 157 15.94 52.24 -17.38
N PHE A 158 16.09 50.97 -17.80
CA PHE A 158 17.32 50.40 -18.34
C PHE A 158 17.28 50.27 -19.87
N ALA A 159 16.59 51.18 -20.57
CA ALA A 159 16.44 51.12 -22.03
C ALA A 159 17.77 51.18 -22.82
N ALA A 160 18.85 51.65 -22.18
CA ALA A 160 20.19 51.69 -22.75
C ALA A 160 20.96 50.36 -22.64
N TYR A 161 20.43 49.38 -21.89
CA TYR A 161 21.08 48.09 -21.65
C TYR A 161 20.36 46.97 -22.39
N GLN A 162 21.13 45.98 -22.82
CA GLN A 162 20.56 44.75 -23.36
C GLN A 162 19.99 43.91 -22.21
N ILE A 163 18.69 43.64 -22.29
CA ILE A 163 17.99 42.75 -21.36
C ILE A 163 17.92 41.35 -21.97
N LEU A 164 18.39 40.36 -21.24
CA LEU A 164 18.36 38.95 -21.61
C LEU A 164 17.38 38.19 -20.72
N ASP A 165 16.74 37.17 -21.27
CA ASP A 165 15.93 36.25 -20.48
C ASP A 165 16.84 35.28 -19.71
N ALA A 166 16.86 35.45 -18.40
CA ALA A 166 17.66 34.66 -17.47
C ALA A 166 16.82 33.66 -16.65
N SER A 167 15.59 33.38 -17.09
CA SER A 167 14.67 32.46 -16.38
C SER A 167 15.28 31.07 -16.19
N LYS A 168 16.18 30.64 -17.09
CA LYS A 168 16.84 29.32 -17.06
C LYS A 168 18.22 29.30 -16.42
N THR A 169 18.82 30.45 -16.10
CA THR A 169 20.21 30.52 -15.65
C THR A 169 20.41 29.84 -14.28
N VAL A 170 19.56 30.15 -13.30
CA VAL A 170 19.62 29.49 -11.97
C VAL A 170 19.05 28.07 -12.04
N GLU A 171 17.97 27.89 -12.78
CA GLU A 171 17.33 26.59 -13.03
C GLU A 171 18.32 25.54 -13.55
N SER A 172 19.18 25.92 -14.51
CA SER A 172 20.22 25.06 -15.07
C SER A 172 21.27 24.65 -14.03
N ALA A 173 21.60 25.56 -13.11
CA ALA A 173 22.52 25.26 -12.00
C ALA A 173 21.88 24.32 -10.95
N ARG A 174 20.56 24.38 -10.74
CA ARG A 174 19.86 23.48 -9.82
C ARG A 174 19.66 22.08 -10.37
N LEU A 175 19.67 21.90 -11.69
CA LEU A 175 19.29 20.64 -12.34
C LEU A 175 20.13 19.44 -11.85
N GLN A 176 21.44 19.62 -11.67
CA GLN A 176 22.35 18.63 -11.08
C GLN A 176 22.51 18.86 -9.58
N LYS A 177 22.21 17.84 -8.76
CA LYS A 177 22.20 17.96 -7.30
C LYS A 177 23.57 17.74 -6.69
N PHE A 178 24.05 18.69 -5.90
CA PHE A 178 25.20 18.50 -5.03
C PHE A 178 24.89 17.45 -3.94
N GLU A 179 25.95 16.88 -3.35
CA GLU A 179 25.83 15.82 -2.32
C GLU A 179 24.92 16.24 -1.15
N PHE A 180 25.06 17.48 -0.66
CA PHE A 180 24.20 18.02 0.40
C PHE A 180 22.72 18.05 0.00
N GLU A 181 22.42 18.42 -1.24
CA GLU A 181 21.06 18.45 -1.76
C GLU A 181 20.49 17.04 -1.86
N GLN A 182 21.29 16.07 -2.32
CA GLN A 182 20.89 14.66 -2.37
C GLN A 182 20.60 14.10 -0.97
N GLU A 183 21.34 14.49 0.06
CA GLU A 183 21.05 14.14 1.45
C GLU A 183 19.74 14.75 1.93
N CYS A 184 19.47 16.02 1.59
CA CYS A 184 18.21 16.67 1.89
C CYS A 184 17.03 15.96 1.22
N ILE A 185 17.15 15.60 -0.07
CA ILE A 185 16.13 14.85 -0.82
C ILE A 185 15.93 13.45 -0.21
N ARG A 186 16.99 12.78 0.24
CA ARG A 186 16.90 11.48 0.91
C ARG A 186 16.14 11.59 2.25
N ALA A 187 16.43 12.63 3.03
CA ALA A 187 15.70 12.90 4.27
C ALA A 187 14.23 13.24 3.98
N ALA A 188 13.96 14.08 2.98
CA ALA A 188 12.61 14.39 2.52
C ALA A 188 11.87 13.12 2.11
N SER A 189 12.51 12.22 1.34
CA SER A 189 11.89 10.98 0.89
C SER A 189 11.45 10.12 2.07
N ALA A 190 12.30 9.95 3.09
CA ALA A 190 11.95 9.20 4.30
C ALA A 190 10.75 9.81 5.05
N MET A 191 10.68 11.15 5.12
CA MET A 191 9.55 11.86 5.75
C MET A 191 8.26 11.70 4.94
N SER A 192 8.34 11.82 3.61
CA SER A 192 7.19 11.61 2.71
C SER A 192 6.65 10.18 2.83
N GLU A 193 7.51 9.17 2.89
CA GLU A 193 7.12 7.77 3.07
C GLU A 193 6.45 7.53 4.43
N ALA A 194 7.00 8.09 5.51
CA ALA A 194 6.41 7.96 6.83
C ALA A 194 5.01 8.58 6.90
N ALA A 195 4.83 9.76 6.29
CA ALA A 195 3.53 10.43 6.21
C ALA A 195 2.53 9.63 5.37
N LEU A 196 2.97 9.10 4.22
CA LEU A 196 2.12 8.27 3.36
C LEU A 196 1.69 6.98 4.03
N GLN A 197 2.61 6.29 4.70
CA GLN A 197 2.29 5.08 5.42
C GLN A 197 1.28 5.35 6.54
N LYS A 198 1.40 6.50 7.23
CA LYS A 198 0.43 6.91 8.25
C LYS A 198 -0.95 7.20 7.66
N ALA A 199 -1.04 7.91 6.53
CA ALA A 199 -2.28 8.17 5.82
C ALA A 199 -2.94 6.87 5.30
N LEU A 200 -2.16 5.95 4.71
CA LEU A 200 -2.65 4.65 4.28
C LEU A 200 -3.18 3.80 5.45
N ASN A 201 -2.57 3.90 6.63
CA ASN A 201 -2.98 3.15 7.82
C ASN A 201 -4.24 3.72 8.49
N SER A 202 -4.57 4.99 8.26
CA SER A 202 -5.76 5.61 8.84
C SER A 202 -7.02 5.45 7.99
N LEU A 203 -6.84 5.08 6.71
CA LEU A 203 -7.92 4.79 5.79
C LEU A 203 -8.91 3.76 6.35
N LYS A 204 -10.17 4.14 6.38
CA LYS A 204 -11.30 3.31 6.78
C LYS A 204 -12.57 3.76 6.03
N PRO A 205 -13.57 2.87 5.90
CA PRO A 205 -14.86 3.23 5.34
C PRO A 205 -15.46 4.43 6.06
N ASN A 206 -16.12 5.29 5.28
CA ASN A 206 -16.78 6.52 5.71
C ASN A 206 -15.83 7.58 6.33
N LEU A 207 -14.51 7.43 6.18
CA LEU A 207 -13.56 8.48 6.52
C LEU A 207 -13.76 9.67 5.56
N LEU A 208 -13.83 10.88 6.10
CA LEU A 208 -13.84 12.10 5.30
C LEU A 208 -12.47 12.31 4.66
N LEU A 209 -12.45 12.70 3.38
CA LEU A 209 -11.19 13.02 2.70
C LEU A 209 -10.48 14.23 3.35
N SER A 210 -11.23 15.16 3.95
CA SER A 210 -10.68 16.27 4.75
C SER A 210 -9.93 15.78 5.98
N ASP A 211 -10.47 14.80 6.70
CA ASP A 211 -9.79 14.21 7.86
C ASP A 211 -8.51 13.49 7.43
N LEU A 212 -8.58 12.73 6.33
CA LEU A 212 -7.41 12.06 5.76
C LEU A 212 -6.33 13.06 5.31
N HIS A 213 -6.75 14.17 4.68
CA HIS A 213 -5.84 15.25 4.32
C HIS A 213 -5.18 15.88 5.56
N ALA A 214 -5.96 16.21 6.58
CA ALA A 214 -5.45 16.76 7.84
C ALA A 214 -4.46 15.82 8.52
N GLU A 215 -4.75 14.51 8.54
CA GLU A 215 -3.85 13.50 9.08
C GLU A 215 -2.56 13.38 8.27
N THR A 216 -2.64 13.46 6.93
CA THR A 216 -1.49 13.43 6.03
C THR A 216 -0.59 14.65 6.29
N TYR A 217 -1.16 15.85 6.36
CA TYR A 217 -0.43 17.07 6.64
C TYR A 217 0.22 17.05 8.03
N ALA A 218 -0.53 16.63 9.05
CA ALA A 218 -0.02 16.47 10.41
C ALA A 218 1.10 15.44 10.48
N ALA A 219 1.03 14.37 9.67
CA ALA A 219 2.08 13.36 9.58
C ALA A 219 3.37 13.91 8.96
N LEU A 220 3.28 14.76 7.92
CA LEU A 220 4.43 15.43 7.33
C LEU A 220 5.14 16.32 8.35
N ILE A 221 4.39 17.18 9.05
CA ILE A 221 4.94 18.06 10.10
C ILE A 221 5.58 17.23 11.21
N ALA A 222 4.89 16.19 11.70
CA ALA A 222 5.40 15.34 12.77
C ALA A 222 6.66 14.55 12.36
N ALA A 223 6.85 14.28 11.07
CA ALA A 223 8.05 13.65 10.54
C ALA A 223 9.25 14.62 10.46
N GLY A 224 9.04 15.92 10.69
CA GLY A 224 10.07 16.97 10.62
C GLY A 224 10.14 17.68 9.27
N SER A 225 9.11 17.54 8.43
CA SER A 225 9.02 18.27 7.16
C SER A 225 8.89 19.77 7.40
N GLU A 226 9.55 20.56 6.57
CA GLU A 226 9.18 21.96 6.34
C GLU A 226 7.87 22.04 5.52
N VAL A 227 7.42 23.25 5.19
CA VAL A 227 6.20 23.48 4.39
C VAL A 227 6.32 22.75 3.04
N PRO A 228 5.38 21.86 2.69
CA PRO A 228 5.36 21.19 1.39
C PRO A 228 5.17 22.16 0.20
N GLY A 229 5.79 21.84 -0.94
CA GLY A 229 5.63 22.54 -2.21
C GLY A 229 4.20 22.65 -2.73
N TYR A 230 3.40 21.61 -2.51
CA TYR A 230 1.97 21.64 -2.73
C TYR A 230 1.25 21.10 -1.51
N VAL A 231 -0.01 21.51 -1.35
CA VAL A 231 -0.91 20.81 -0.43
C VAL A 231 -0.98 19.31 -0.81
N PRO A 232 -0.95 18.39 0.16
CA PRO A 232 -1.14 16.96 -0.11
C PRO A 232 -2.38 16.69 -0.95
N ILE A 233 -2.20 16.04 -2.09
CA ILE A 233 -3.28 15.64 -2.99
C ILE A 233 -3.89 14.36 -2.43
N VAL A 234 -5.08 14.51 -1.88
CA VAL A 234 -5.92 13.42 -1.35
C VAL A 234 -7.25 13.43 -2.08
N ARG A 235 -7.56 12.37 -2.82
CA ARG A 235 -8.76 12.28 -3.67
C ARG A 235 -9.38 10.90 -3.65
N SER A 236 -10.68 10.80 -3.94
CA SER A 236 -11.32 9.53 -4.24
C SER A 236 -11.40 9.23 -5.75
N THR A 237 -12.31 8.33 -6.13
CA THR A 237 -12.49 7.74 -7.46
C THR A 237 -12.74 8.77 -8.57
N ASP A 238 -13.32 9.93 -8.24
CA ASP A 238 -13.71 10.92 -9.25
C ASP A 238 -12.49 11.53 -9.98
N PRO A 239 -12.50 11.55 -11.33
CA PRO A 239 -11.40 12.09 -12.12
C PRO A 239 -11.28 13.60 -11.90
N SER A 240 -10.20 14.04 -11.27
CA SER A 240 -9.99 15.45 -10.98
C SER A 240 -8.52 15.84 -11.04
N GLY A 241 -7.87 15.77 -12.21
CA GLY A 241 -6.56 16.38 -12.52
C GLY A 241 -5.64 16.76 -11.33
N HIS A 242 -5.58 18.05 -10.99
CA HIS A 242 -4.88 18.61 -9.83
C HIS A 242 -5.81 18.94 -8.63
N GLY A 243 -7.02 18.36 -8.60
CA GLY A 243 -7.93 18.49 -7.47
C GLY A 243 -7.37 17.81 -6.23
N SER A 244 -7.83 18.25 -5.05
CA SER A 244 -7.58 17.53 -3.80
C SER A 244 -8.89 17.21 -3.08
N TRP A 245 -8.95 17.31 -1.75
CA TRP A 245 -10.06 16.81 -0.97
C TRP A 245 -11.26 17.75 -1.10
N MET A 246 -12.46 17.17 -1.21
CA MET A 246 -13.70 17.90 -1.03
C MET A 246 -14.19 17.67 0.41
N PRO A 247 -14.44 18.72 1.22
CA PRO A 247 -14.70 18.58 2.65
C PRO A 247 -15.84 17.63 3.07
N ALA A 248 -16.82 17.36 2.20
CA ALA A 248 -17.96 16.50 2.46
C ALA A 248 -17.82 15.08 1.84
N GLU A 249 -16.73 14.82 1.12
CA GLU A 249 -16.52 13.55 0.44
C GLU A 249 -15.95 12.50 1.40
N THR A 250 -16.49 11.28 1.34
CA THR A 250 -16.09 10.15 2.18
C THR A 250 -15.57 8.99 1.35
N VAL A 251 -14.60 8.26 1.88
CA VAL A 251 -14.15 6.98 1.31
C VAL A 251 -15.25 5.92 1.45
N ARG A 252 -15.74 5.34 0.35
CA ARG A 252 -16.78 4.30 0.38
C ARG A 252 -16.26 2.94 -0.14
N PRO A 253 -16.94 1.83 0.15
CA PRO A 253 -16.68 0.56 -0.53
C PRO A 253 -16.68 0.72 -2.05
N GLY A 254 -15.71 0.11 -2.73
CA GLY A 254 -15.50 0.22 -4.18
C GLY A 254 -14.73 1.48 -4.61
N HIS A 255 -14.36 2.37 -3.69
CA HIS A 255 -13.63 3.60 -4.05
C HIS A 255 -12.12 3.37 -4.17
N LEU A 256 -11.51 4.16 -5.05
CA LEU A 256 -10.07 4.42 -5.02
C LEU A 256 -9.79 5.61 -4.11
N VAL A 257 -8.63 5.60 -3.47
CA VAL A 257 -8.07 6.76 -2.77
C VAL A 257 -6.66 7.01 -3.28
N PHE A 258 -6.49 8.13 -3.98
CA PHE A 258 -5.22 8.56 -4.52
C PHE A 258 -4.55 9.52 -3.54
N LEU A 259 -3.32 9.20 -3.16
CA LEU A 259 -2.49 9.99 -2.24
C LEU A 259 -1.20 10.39 -2.96
N GLU A 260 -0.97 11.70 -3.07
CA GLU A 260 0.27 12.28 -3.59
C GLU A 260 0.71 13.44 -2.72
N HIS A 261 1.94 13.40 -2.22
CA HIS A 261 2.51 14.49 -1.42
C HIS A 261 4.03 14.46 -1.45
N SER A 262 4.62 15.48 -0.86
CA SER A 262 6.06 15.63 -0.71
C SER A 262 6.36 16.27 0.64
N ALA A 263 7.32 15.71 1.37
CA ALA A 263 7.99 16.41 2.45
C ALA A 263 9.07 17.34 1.90
N CYS A 264 9.47 18.29 2.72
CA CYS A 264 10.49 19.29 2.41
C CYS A 264 11.60 19.29 3.46
N LYS A 265 12.86 19.31 3.04
CA LYS A 265 14.03 19.50 3.89
C LYS A 265 14.94 20.59 3.34
N PHE A 266 15.00 21.72 4.03
CA PHE A 266 15.80 22.88 3.62
C PHE A 266 15.48 23.32 2.18
N GLY A 267 14.21 23.34 1.82
CA GLY A 267 13.76 23.63 0.45
C GLY A 267 14.02 22.50 -0.55
N HIS A 268 14.24 21.25 -0.10
CA HIS A 268 14.35 20.10 -1.00
C HIS A 268 13.20 19.11 -0.85
N HIS A 269 12.60 18.73 -1.96
CA HIS A 269 11.39 17.93 -2.04
C HIS A 269 11.66 16.51 -2.53
N ALA A 270 10.85 15.58 -2.03
CA ALA A 270 10.82 14.20 -2.50
C ALA A 270 9.36 13.71 -2.62
N PRO A 271 8.68 14.07 -3.72
CA PRO A 271 7.30 13.65 -3.95
C PRO A 271 7.20 12.14 -4.23
N LEU A 272 6.05 11.59 -3.85
CA LEU A 272 5.62 10.23 -4.21
C LEU A 272 4.09 10.10 -4.24
N MET A 273 3.62 9.08 -4.95
CA MET A 273 2.21 8.72 -5.10
C MET A 273 1.98 7.27 -4.68
N ARG A 274 0.92 6.99 -3.93
CA ARG A 274 0.33 5.64 -3.83
C ARG A 274 -1.18 5.73 -3.92
N THR A 275 -1.77 4.64 -4.38
CA THR A 275 -3.22 4.49 -4.46
C THR A 275 -3.67 3.37 -3.51
N ALA A 276 -4.79 3.57 -2.83
CA ALA A 276 -5.50 2.54 -2.10
C ALA A 276 -6.82 2.22 -2.81
N PHE A 277 -7.26 0.97 -2.74
CA PHE A 277 -8.56 0.52 -3.19
C PHE A 277 -9.34 -0.06 -2.02
N MET A 278 -10.52 0.50 -1.76
CA MET A 278 -11.49 -0.04 -0.83
C MET A 278 -12.33 -1.07 -1.57
N LEU A 279 -12.27 -2.34 -1.15
CA LEU A 279 -13.13 -3.38 -1.74
C LEU A 279 -14.61 -2.99 -1.60
N GLY A 280 -15.39 -3.28 -2.63
CA GLY A 280 -16.85 -3.22 -2.56
C GLY A 280 -17.42 -4.33 -1.68
N GLU A 281 -18.69 -4.19 -1.30
CA GLU A 281 -19.39 -5.27 -0.60
C GLU A 281 -19.51 -6.50 -1.51
N GLY A 282 -18.95 -7.63 -1.06
CA GLY A 282 -18.93 -8.88 -1.82
C GLY A 282 -17.72 -9.06 -2.74
N ASP A 283 -16.88 -8.05 -2.89
CA ASP A 283 -15.62 -8.17 -3.64
C ASP A 283 -14.62 -9.03 -2.86
N SER A 284 -13.94 -9.93 -3.57
CA SER A 284 -12.86 -10.76 -3.01
C SER A 284 -11.45 -10.31 -3.46
N ALA A 285 -11.39 -9.40 -4.43
CA ALA A 285 -10.18 -8.84 -5.02
C ALA A 285 -10.50 -7.52 -5.76
N PRO A 286 -9.49 -6.66 -6.03
CA PRO A 286 -9.67 -5.49 -6.88
C PRO A 286 -10.07 -5.86 -8.32
N PRO A 287 -10.79 -4.97 -9.03
CA PRO A 287 -11.02 -5.07 -10.47
C PRO A 287 -9.76 -5.39 -11.28
N THR A 288 -9.91 -6.18 -12.35
CA THR A 288 -8.79 -6.64 -13.19
C THR A 288 -8.01 -5.49 -13.83
N TRP A 289 -8.67 -4.37 -14.16
CA TRP A 289 -8.03 -3.21 -14.74
C TRP A 289 -7.04 -2.53 -13.77
N LEU A 290 -7.32 -2.56 -12.46
CA LEU A 290 -6.40 -2.03 -11.44
C LEU A 290 -5.15 -2.91 -11.32
N LEU A 291 -5.33 -4.23 -11.41
CA LEU A 291 -4.22 -5.19 -11.41
C LEU A 291 -3.36 -5.04 -12.67
N GLU A 292 -3.98 -4.80 -13.82
CA GLU A 292 -3.26 -4.49 -15.06
C GLU A 292 -2.50 -3.17 -14.96
N ALA A 293 -3.14 -2.11 -14.46
CA ALA A 293 -2.55 -0.79 -14.23
C ALA A 293 -1.31 -0.87 -13.32
N GLU A 294 -1.44 -1.53 -12.16
CA GLU A 294 -0.33 -1.75 -11.22
C GLU A 294 0.83 -2.49 -11.91
N ARG A 295 0.54 -3.58 -12.62
CA ARG A 295 1.57 -4.38 -13.32
C ARG A 295 2.30 -3.57 -14.39
N LEU A 296 1.58 -2.76 -15.17
CA LEU A 296 2.18 -1.93 -16.21
C LEU A 296 3.05 -0.82 -15.61
N ILE A 297 2.60 -0.18 -14.54
CA ILE A 297 3.41 0.82 -13.82
C ILE A 297 4.68 0.18 -13.25
N GLN A 298 4.58 -0.98 -12.59
CA GLN A 298 5.74 -1.72 -12.08
C GLN A 298 6.72 -2.06 -13.20
N LYS A 299 6.22 -2.53 -14.35
CA LYS A 299 7.04 -2.83 -15.53
C LYS A 299 7.71 -1.58 -16.09
N THR A 300 7.02 -0.44 -16.10
CA THR A 300 7.60 0.85 -16.52
C THR A 300 8.78 1.24 -15.62
N PHE A 301 8.68 1.08 -14.30
CA PHE A 301 9.81 1.26 -13.39
C PHE A 301 10.96 0.28 -13.68
N GLU A 302 10.66 -1.00 -13.84
CA GLU A 302 11.65 -2.05 -14.11
C GLU A 302 12.46 -1.77 -15.38
N VAL A 303 11.80 -1.28 -16.44
CA VAL A 303 12.44 -1.05 -17.75
C VAL A 303 13.07 0.33 -17.87
N CYS A 304 12.42 1.39 -17.36
CA CYS A 304 12.90 2.75 -17.55
C CYS A 304 14.04 3.14 -16.61
N LEU A 305 14.07 2.63 -15.36
CA LEU A 305 15.11 3.01 -14.41
C LEU A 305 16.53 2.69 -14.93
N PRO A 306 16.83 1.50 -15.47
CA PRO A 306 18.17 1.22 -16.04
C PRO A 306 18.57 2.14 -17.21
N LEU A 307 17.59 2.77 -17.88
CA LEU A 307 17.83 3.69 -19.01
C LEU A 307 18.13 5.12 -18.56
N MET A 308 17.84 5.46 -17.31
CA MET A 308 18.10 6.78 -16.74
C MET A 308 19.59 6.93 -16.36
N VAL A 309 20.46 6.97 -17.38
CA VAL A 309 21.90 7.15 -17.28
C VAL A 309 22.33 8.47 -17.93
N PRO A 310 23.51 9.03 -17.60
CA PRO A 310 24.06 10.19 -18.28
C PRO A 310 24.17 9.98 -19.80
N GLY A 311 23.78 10.98 -20.59
CA GLY A 311 23.76 10.94 -22.06
C GLY A 311 22.49 10.33 -22.67
N ALA A 312 21.62 9.69 -21.88
CA ALA A 312 20.34 9.19 -22.39
C ALA A 312 19.39 10.36 -22.68
N LYS A 313 18.72 10.35 -23.83
CA LYS A 313 17.76 11.42 -24.19
C LYS A 313 16.43 11.24 -23.47
N ALA A 314 15.86 12.35 -23.01
CA ALA A 314 14.59 12.37 -22.31
C ALA A 314 13.43 11.75 -23.12
N LYS A 315 13.33 12.08 -24.41
CA LYS A 315 12.31 11.52 -25.32
C LYS A 315 12.40 10.00 -25.49
N ASP A 316 13.60 9.42 -25.46
CA ASP A 316 13.79 8.00 -25.74
C ASP A 316 13.33 7.17 -24.54
N ILE A 317 13.59 7.67 -23.32
CA ILE A 317 13.06 7.09 -22.08
C ILE A 317 11.53 7.25 -22.02
N ASP A 318 10.99 8.42 -22.38
CA ASP A 318 9.54 8.65 -22.48
C ASP A 318 8.90 7.66 -23.45
N LYS A 319 9.48 7.49 -24.63
CA LYS A 319 8.97 6.55 -25.63
C LYS A 319 8.86 5.14 -25.07
N VAL A 320 9.92 4.61 -24.45
CA VAL A 320 9.92 3.25 -23.90
C VAL A 320 8.85 3.07 -22.83
N GLY A 321 8.79 3.99 -21.85
CA GLY A 321 7.80 3.88 -20.78
C GLY A 321 6.36 4.10 -21.28
N ARG A 322 6.16 5.03 -22.22
CA ARG A 322 4.87 5.30 -22.83
C ARG A 322 4.38 4.12 -23.66
N ASP A 323 5.25 3.46 -24.43
CA ASP A 323 4.91 2.24 -25.18
C ASP A 323 4.44 1.12 -24.22
N ILE A 324 5.06 0.97 -23.05
CA ILE A 324 4.61 0.02 -22.01
C ILE A 324 3.24 0.43 -21.47
N MET A 325 3.07 1.69 -21.07
CA MET A 325 1.83 2.18 -20.47
C MET A 325 0.64 2.09 -21.44
N LEU A 326 0.85 2.44 -22.71
CA LEU A 326 -0.18 2.39 -23.76
C LEU A 326 -0.48 0.97 -24.27
N SER A 327 0.28 -0.05 -23.85
CA SER A 327 -0.01 -1.46 -24.19
C SER A 327 -1.18 -2.08 -23.42
N ASN A 328 -1.84 -1.31 -22.55
CA ASN A 328 -2.97 -1.76 -21.75
C ASN A 328 -4.19 -2.14 -22.60
N THR A 329 -5.01 -3.07 -22.09
CA THR A 329 -6.27 -3.47 -22.74
C THR A 329 -7.52 -2.94 -22.03
N SER A 330 -7.38 -2.35 -20.84
CA SER A 330 -8.46 -1.82 -20.00
C SER A 330 -8.74 -0.32 -20.17
N ASP A 331 -8.67 0.18 -21.42
CA ASP A 331 -9.00 1.56 -21.82
C ASP A 331 -8.37 2.69 -20.98
N LEU A 332 -7.24 2.40 -20.33
CA LEU A 332 -6.54 3.30 -19.42
C LEU A 332 -5.84 4.40 -20.21
N LYS A 333 -5.96 5.64 -19.74
CA LYS A 333 -5.33 6.81 -20.35
C LYS A 333 -4.15 7.26 -19.51
N MET A 334 -3.04 7.51 -20.19
CA MET A 334 -1.88 8.20 -19.63
C MET A 334 -1.93 9.65 -20.12
N SER A 335 -2.24 10.57 -19.21
CA SER A 335 -2.44 12.01 -19.53
C SER A 335 -1.24 12.89 -19.20
N ALA A 336 -0.19 12.32 -18.59
CA ALA A 336 0.96 13.09 -18.11
C ALA A 336 2.29 12.69 -18.79
N ARG A 337 3.30 13.53 -18.54
CA ARG A 337 4.73 13.21 -18.70
C ARG A 337 5.14 12.02 -17.83
N LEU A 338 6.16 11.26 -18.23
CA LEU A 338 6.67 10.15 -17.40
C LEU A 338 7.40 10.63 -16.16
N ALA A 339 8.07 11.78 -16.26
CA ALA A 339 8.79 12.37 -15.14
C ALA A 339 8.99 13.87 -15.35
N TYR A 340 9.32 14.55 -14.25
CA TYR A 340 9.81 15.92 -14.29
C TYR A 340 10.82 16.16 -13.18
N SER A 341 11.73 17.11 -13.43
CA SER A 341 12.77 17.49 -12.49
C SER A 341 12.15 17.93 -11.17
N THR A 342 12.70 17.41 -10.09
CA THR A 342 12.30 17.73 -8.71
C THR A 342 13.56 17.73 -7.85
N GLY A 343 13.43 18.05 -6.56
CA GLY A 343 14.56 18.11 -5.65
C GLY A 343 14.72 19.52 -5.14
N SER A 344 15.30 20.45 -5.90
CA SER A 344 15.75 21.75 -5.37
C SER A 344 14.75 22.89 -5.56
N THR A 345 13.47 22.58 -5.40
CA THR A 345 12.41 23.59 -5.29
C THR A 345 12.37 24.14 -3.89
N ALA A 346 13.08 25.24 -3.71
CA ALA A 346 13.02 26.01 -2.49
C ALA A 346 11.65 26.67 -2.31
N THR A 347 10.66 25.90 -1.88
CA THR A 347 9.33 26.44 -1.60
C THR A 347 9.42 27.45 -0.47
N GLN A 348 9.13 28.72 -0.80
CA GLN A 348 8.83 29.70 0.22
C GLN A 348 7.55 29.29 0.96
N PRO A 349 7.41 29.63 2.24
CA PRO A 349 6.27 29.24 3.07
C PRO A 349 4.89 29.66 2.52
N THR A 350 4.84 30.49 1.48
CA THR A 350 3.63 30.85 0.72
C THR A 350 3.08 29.74 -0.16
N GLY A 351 3.85 28.68 -0.44
CA GLY A 351 3.42 27.57 -1.29
C GLY A 351 3.33 27.91 -2.79
N HIS A 352 3.88 29.06 -3.22
CA HIS A 352 3.87 29.48 -4.63
C HIS A 352 4.77 28.63 -5.53
N ALA A 353 5.72 27.90 -4.94
CA ALA A 353 6.55 26.96 -5.66
C ALA A 353 6.07 25.53 -5.43
N GLY A 354 5.57 24.90 -6.49
CA GLY A 354 5.43 23.45 -6.51
C GLY A 354 6.74 22.73 -6.20
N TRP A 355 6.71 21.40 -6.11
CA TRP A 355 7.94 20.63 -5.93
C TRP A 355 8.73 20.39 -7.23
N GLY A 356 8.32 20.96 -8.37
CA GLY A 356 9.01 20.83 -9.67
C GLY A 356 10.11 21.87 -9.86
N ASP A 357 11.35 21.44 -10.08
CA ASP A 357 12.57 22.26 -9.93
C ASP A 357 12.98 23.00 -11.19
N ALA A 358 13.05 22.28 -12.29
CA ALA A 358 13.42 22.80 -13.59
C ALA A 358 12.39 22.35 -14.64
N ASP A 359 12.30 23.08 -15.74
CA ASP A 359 11.59 22.70 -16.94
C ASP A 359 12.37 21.64 -17.72
N PHE A 360 12.58 20.51 -17.06
CA PHE A 360 13.10 19.30 -17.64
C PHE A 360 12.12 18.18 -17.34
N SER A 361 11.52 17.65 -18.40
CA SER A 361 10.55 16.56 -18.31
C SER A 361 10.94 15.40 -19.22
N LEU A 362 10.63 14.17 -18.80
CA LEU A 362 10.66 13.02 -19.69
C LEU A 362 9.36 13.02 -20.50
N VAL A 363 9.44 13.57 -21.71
CA VAL A 363 8.35 13.72 -22.67
C VAL A 363 8.87 13.55 -24.09
N GLY A 364 8.02 13.04 -25.00
CA GLY A 364 8.42 12.68 -26.36
C GLY A 364 8.98 13.80 -27.25
N ASN A 365 8.85 15.07 -26.85
CA ASN A 365 9.43 16.21 -27.57
C ASN A 365 10.70 16.80 -26.92
N ASN A 366 11.18 16.23 -25.80
CA ASN A 366 12.39 16.72 -25.14
C ASN A 366 13.64 15.97 -25.62
N GLU A 367 14.47 16.64 -26.41
CA GLU A 367 15.73 16.12 -26.95
C GLU A 367 16.90 16.16 -25.94
N ALA A 368 16.73 16.80 -24.78
CA ALA A 368 17.80 16.98 -23.83
C ALA A 368 18.30 15.66 -23.24
N GLU A 369 19.60 15.60 -23.00
CA GLU A 369 20.27 14.45 -22.40
C GLU A 369 20.24 14.55 -20.87
N LEU A 370 20.02 13.42 -20.21
CA LEU A 370 20.14 13.29 -18.77
C LEU A 370 21.62 13.47 -18.37
N GLN A 371 21.85 14.09 -17.22
CA GLN A 371 23.16 14.21 -16.61
C GLN A 371 23.16 13.51 -15.26
N GLU A 372 24.35 13.10 -14.80
CA GLU A 372 24.50 12.51 -13.48
C GLU A 372 24.03 13.48 -12.39
N ASN A 373 23.48 12.94 -11.30
CA ASN A 373 22.93 13.68 -10.18
C ASN A 373 21.66 14.50 -10.49
N MET A 374 21.07 14.38 -11.68
CA MET A 374 19.70 14.88 -11.89
C MET A 374 18.71 14.07 -11.05
N THR A 375 17.65 14.72 -10.57
CA THR A 375 16.58 14.08 -9.80
C THR A 375 15.21 14.34 -10.41
N PHE A 376 14.38 13.30 -10.43
CA PHE A 376 13.07 13.32 -11.08
C PHE A 376 11.99 12.75 -10.18
N HIS A 377 10.80 13.35 -10.19
CA HIS A 377 9.60 12.64 -9.76
C HIS A 377 9.17 11.75 -10.92
N PHE A 378 9.38 10.44 -10.82
CA PHE A 378 9.01 9.47 -11.86
C PHE A 378 7.58 8.99 -11.64
N ILE A 379 6.65 9.46 -12.47
CA ILE A 379 5.21 9.48 -12.22
C ILE A 379 4.36 8.65 -13.19
N PRO A 380 4.64 7.36 -13.43
CA PRO A 380 3.73 6.54 -14.19
C PRO A 380 2.39 6.39 -13.43
N TRP A 381 1.32 6.90 -14.04
CA TRP A 381 -0.03 6.78 -13.51
C TRP A 381 -1.05 6.65 -14.65
N PHE A 382 -2.20 6.08 -14.32
CA PHE A 382 -3.33 5.92 -15.23
C PHE A 382 -4.56 6.63 -14.70
N GLN A 383 -5.33 7.19 -15.63
CA GLN A 383 -6.71 7.59 -15.43
C GLN A 383 -7.61 6.69 -16.29
N LYS A 384 -8.61 6.08 -15.67
CA LYS A 384 -9.74 5.45 -16.36
C LYS A 384 -10.94 6.40 -16.28
N TYR A 385 -11.50 6.75 -17.44
CA TYR A 385 -12.66 7.65 -17.54
C TYR A 385 -13.98 6.92 -17.70
N SER A 386 -13.96 5.69 -18.23
CA SER A 386 -15.15 4.85 -18.33
C SER A 386 -15.47 4.21 -16.98
N GLU A 387 -16.74 3.86 -16.73
CA GLU A 387 -17.14 3.20 -15.48
C GLU A 387 -16.73 1.71 -15.43
N PRO A 388 -16.26 1.17 -14.29
CA PRO A 388 -15.87 1.91 -13.09
C PRO A 388 -14.66 2.81 -13.37
N SER A 389 -14.76 4.09 -13.02
CA SER A 389 -13.73 5.11 -13.28
C SER A 389 -12.69 5.16 -12.16
N GLY A 390 -11.59 5.89 -12.37
CA GLY A 390 -10.63 6.18 -11.30
C GLY A 390 -9.17 6.28 -11.73
N ALA A 391 -8.36 6.76 -10.79
CA ALA A 391 -6.93 6.95 -10.97
C ALA A 391 -6.12 5.90 -10.18
N LEU A 392 -5.06 5.38 -10.81
CA LEU A 392 -4.04 4.58 -10.12
C LEU A 392 -2.67 5.14 -10.47
N GLY A 393 -1.99 5.67 -9.45
CA GLY A 393 -0.62 6.17 -9.53
C GLY A 393 0.27 5.52 -8.49
N LEU A 394 1.47 5.15 -8.93
CA LEU A 394 2.57 4.69 -8.09
C LEU A 394 3.83 5.40 -8.59
N SER A 395 4.47 6.21 -7.76
CA SER A 395 5.66 6.97 -8.15
C SER A 395 6.67 7.06 -7.03
N ASP A 396 7.90 7.41 -7.37
CA ASP A 396 8.89 7.83 -6.38
C ASP A 396 9.80 8.91 -6.98
N THR A 397 10.54 9.57 -6.11
CA THR A 397 11.68 10.41 -6.50
C THR A 397 12.87 9.52 -6.86
N VAL A 398 13.52 9.81 -8.00
CA VAL A 398 14.60 9.02 -8.61
C VAL A 398 15.82 9.91 -8.85
N LEU A 399 17.01 9.40 -8.55
CA LEU A 399 18.32 9.98 -8.86
C LEU A 399 18.93 9.32 -10.09
N VAL A 400 19.43 10.10 -11.04
CA VAL A 400 20.23 9.60 -12.17
C VAL A 400 21.65 9.29 -11.70
N THR A 401 22.11 8.07 -11.95
CA THR A 401 23.48 7.62 -11.65
C THR A 401 24.11 6.95 -12.86
N ALA A 402 25.43 6.73 -12.83
CA ALA A 402 26.13 5.99 -13.89
C ALA A 402 25.53 4.60 -14.19
N GLU A 403 24.92 3.92 -13.22
CA GLU A 403 24.31 2.59 -13.41
C GLU A 403 22.79 2.61 -13.71
N GLY A 404 22.20 3.81 -13.81
CA GLY A 404 20.78 4.02 -14.03
C GLY A 404 20.10 4.83 -12.92
N GLY A 405 18.78 4.92 -13.01
CA GLY A 405 17.93 5.60 -12.05
C GLY A 405 17.82 4.81 -10.74
N LYS A 406 18.08 5.47 -9.61
CA LYS A 406 17.92 4.92 -8.26
C LYS A 406 16.81 5.66 -7.50
N ARG A 407 15.84 4.91 -7.00
CA ARG A 407 14.76 5.45 -6.15
C ARG A 407 15.32 5.89 -4.80
N PHE A 408 14.87 7.03 -4.29
CA PHE A 408 15.15 7.44 -2.91
C PHE A 408 14.29 6.66 -1.90
N GLY A 409 13.02 6.40 -2.26
CA GLY A 409 12.06 5.67 -1.43
C GLY A 409 12.23 4.15 -1.49
N ALA A 410 11.84 3.49 -0.40
CA ALA A 410 11.81 2.03 -0.25
C ALA A 410 10.38 1.44 -0.24
N LEU A 411 9.33 2.26 -0.22
CA LEU A 411 7.95 1.78 -0.21
C LEU A 411 7.64 0.93 -1.45
N PRO A 412 6.96 -0.21 -1.32
CA PRO A 412 6.59 -1.04 -2.46
C PRO A 412 5.79 -0.23 -3.49
N LEU A 413 6.10 -0.41 -4.77
CA LEU A 413 5.31 0.12 -5.89
C LEU A 413 4.06 -0.74 -6.06
N LYS A 414 3.13 -0.64 -5.11
CA LYS A 414 1.95 -1.50 -5.04
C LYS A 414 0.75 -0.74 -4.51
N MET A 415 -0.43 -1.01 -5.07
CA MET A 415 -1.69 -0.51 -4.56
C MET A 415 -2.03 -1.17 -3.22
N THR A 416 -2.49 -0.36 -2.27
CA THR A 416 -2.99 -0.86 -0.98
C THR A 416 -4.43 -1.33 -1.14
N VAL A 417 -4.79 -2.51 -0.63
CA VAL A 417 -6.17 -3.03 -0.70
C VAL A 417 -6.76 -3.11 0.71
N LEU A 418 -7.94 -2.51 0.89
CA LEU A 418 -8.64 -2.40 2.16
C LEU A 418 -9.98 -3.16 2.10
N ASN A 419 -10.37 -3.81 3.21
CA ASN A 419 -11.68 -4.42 3.32
C ASN A 419 -12.76 -3.39 3.66
N PRO A 420 -14.05 -3.68 3.37
CA PRO A 420 -15.16 -2.80 3.73
C PRO A 420 -15.36 -2.60 5.24
N ASP A 421 -14.65 -3.34 6.10
CA ASP A 421 -14.62 -3.14 7.57
C ASP A 421 -13.46 -2.24 8.03
N GLY A 422 -12.70 -1.67 7.09
CA GLY A 422 -11.55 -0.81 7.36
C GLY A 422 -10.28 -1.55 7.77
N ARG A 423 -10.26 -2.88 7.72
CA ARG A 423 -9.03 -3.64 7.95
C ARG A 423 -8.25 -3.77 6.64
N LEU A 424 -6.97 -3.42 6.67
CA LEU A 424 -6.02 -3.79 5.61
C LEU A 424 -6.18 -5.28 5.29
N LEU A 425 -6.35 -5.59 3.99
CA LEU A 425 -6.37 -6.97 3.54
C LEU A 425 -4.98 -7.53 3.83
N MET A 426 -4.87 -8.29 4.92
CA MET A 426 -3.62 -8.91 5.33
C MET A 426 -3.03 -9.57 4.09
N PRO A 427 -1.78 -9.24 3.72
CA PRO A 427 -1.14 -9.89 2.58
C PRO A 427 -1.33 -11.39 2.74
N LYS A 428 -1.92 -12.05 1.73
CA LYS A 428 -2.18 -13.51 1.76
C LYS A 428 -0.89 -14.32 2.04
N ASN A 429 0.26 -13.67 2.02
CA ASN A 429 1.52 -14.11 2.60
C ASN A 429 1.74 -13.62 4.04
N VAL A 430 1.31 -14.44 5.00
CA VAL A 430 1.64 -14.31 6.44
C VAL A 430 3.16 -14.27 6.70
N ASN A 431 3.97 -14.64 5.72
CA ASN A 431 5.44 -14.64 5.79
C ASN A 431 6.08 -13.24 5.80
N LEU A 432 5.40 -12.18 5.34
CA LEU A 432 5.90 -10.80 5.46
C LEU A 432 5.45 -10.13 6.79
N PHE A 433 4.41 -10.64 7.43
CA PHE A 433 3.97 -10.19 8.75
C PHE A 433 5.02 -10.48 9.83
N GLY A 434 5.84 -11.52 9.63
CA GLY A 434 6.97 -11.83 10.51
C GLY A 434 8.09 -10.78 10.49
N ALA A 435 8.30 -10.07 9.38
CA ALA A 435 9.24 -8.95 9.28
C ALA A 435 8.62 -7.65 9.84
N TYR A 436 7.32 -7.45 9.64
CA TYR A 436 6.56 -6.34 10.22
C TYR A 436 6.51 -6.39 11.76
N LEU A 437 6.32 -7.58 12.35
CA LEU A 437 6.33 -7.78 13.81
C LEU A 437 7.71 -7.55 14.46
N GLN A 438 8.80 -7.60 13.71
CA GLN A 438 10.13 -7.27 14.23
C GLN A 438 10.27 -5.76 14.52
N ASN A 439 9.43 -4.92 13.90
CA ASN A 439 9.50 -3.46 13.98
C ASN A 439 8.44 -2.81 14.89
N VAL A 440 7.55 -3.57 15.54
CA VAL A 440 6.47 -2.99 16.39
C VAL A 440 6.67 -3.31 17.88
N SER A 441 6.82 -2.23 18.66
CA SER A 441 6.88 -2.04 20.13
C SER A 441 7.34 -3.19 21.06
N ARG A 442 8.20 -2.82 22.04
CA ARG A 442 8.73 -3.67 23.12
C ARG A 442 7.68 -4.40 23.96
N LYS A 443 6.40 -3.99 23.92
CA LYS A 443 5.32 -4.61 24.71
C LYS A 443 4.88 -5.96 24.13
N ILE A 444 4.98 -6.14 22.81
CA ILE A 444 4.61 -7.39 22.11
C ILE A 444 5.74 -8.44 22.19
N GLN A 445 6.99 -7.99 22.27
CA GLN A 445 8.18 -8.87 22.41
C GLN A 445 8.18 -9.72 23.69
N ARG A 446 7.56 -9.24 24.79
CA ARG A 446 7.57 -9.94 26.09
C ARG A 446 6.86 -11.30 26.09
N GLY A 447 5.93 -11.53 25.15
CA GLY A 447 5.21 -12.81 25.03
C GLY A 447 5.95 -13.88 24.21
N PHE A 448 7.01 -13.53 23.48
CA PHE A 448 7.60 -14.38 22.44
C PHE A 448 8.81 -15.17 22.95
N ARG A 449 8.74 -16.51 22.95
CA ARG A 449 9.84 -17.35 23.45
C ARG A 449 10.80 -17.73 22.32
N LYS A 450 12.09 -17.40 22.47
CA LYS A 450 13.20 -17.67 21.52
C LYS A 450 13.29 -19.14 21.04
N SER A 451 12.74 -20.10 21.79
CA SER A 451 12.65 -21.50 21.40
C SER A 451 11.65 -21.80 20.26
N GLN A 452 10.79 -20.84 19.90
CA GLN A 452 9.83 -20.96 18.79
C GLN A 452 10.46 -20.62 17.43
N MET A 453 11.65 -20.01 17.40
CA MET A 453 12.39 -19.66 16.19
C MET A 453 13.65 -20.51 16.03
N THR A 454 13.50 -21.81 15.79
CA THR A 454 14.51 -22.51 15.00
C THR A 454 13.88 -22.96 13.70
N ARG A 455 14.17 -22.21 12.62
CA ARG A 455 14.04 -22.69 11.24
C ARG A 455 14.87 -23.96 11.14
N VAL A 456 14.20 -25.10 11.04
CA VAL A 456 14.72 -26.25 10.32
C VAL A 456 13.71 -26.49 9.23
N VAL A 457 13.85 -25.77 8.11
CA VAL A 457 13.20 -26.19 6.87
C VAL A 457 13.91 -27.51 6.51
N PRO A 458 13.23 -28.67 6.55
CA PRO A 458 13.83 -29.91 6.09
C PRO A 458 14.26 -29.75 4.64
N VAL A 459 15.50 -30.12 4.32
CA VAL A 459 15.90 -30.35 2.93
C VAL A 459 15.13 -31.58 2.47
N LYS A 460 14.50 -31.53 1.28
CA LYS A 460 13.81 -32.70 0.70
C LYS A 460 14.82 -33.84 0.49
N ALA A 461 14.71 -34.95 1.23
CA ALA A 461 15.45 -36.17 0.91
C ALA A 461 14.75 -36.94 -0.21
N TYR A 462 15.09 -36.61 -1.46
CA TYR A 462 14.66 -37.37 -2.63
C TYR A 462 15.14 -38.84 -2.51
N GLY A 463 14.22 -39.80 -2.75
CA GLY A 463 14.54 -41.23 -2.81
C GLY A 463 14.30 -42.06 -1.54
N ARG A 464 13.84 -41.47 -0.43
CA ARG A 464 13.56 -42.22 0.81
C ARG A 464 12.09 -42.66 0.92
N PRO A 465 11.78 -43.90 1.36
CA PRO A 465 10.40 -44.31 1.63
C PRO A 465 9.81 -43.53 2.82
N PRO A 466 8.63 -42.89 2.67
CA PRO A 466 7.98 -42.13 3.75
C PRO A 466 7.40 -43.06 4.82
N SER A 467 7.39 -42.63 6.08
CA SER A 467 6.76 -43.39 7.17
C SER A 467 5.26 -43.59 6.95
N PHE A 468 4.71 -44.64 7.56
CA PHE A 468 3.28 -44.96 7.52
C PHE A 468 2.39 -43.77 7.95
N SER A 469 2.85 -42.99 8.94
CA SER A 469 2.13 -41.80 9.39
C SER A 469 2.09 -40.68 8.35
N SER A 470 3.17 -40.52 7.59
CA SER A 470 3.29 -39.54 6.50
C SER A 470 2.35 -39.88 5.35
N GLN A 471 2.21 -41.17 5.05
CA GLN A 471 1.34 -41.66 3.98
C GLN A 471 -0.15 -41.40 4.25
N MET A 472 -0.55 -41.22 5.51
CA MET A 472 -1.94 -41.01 5.94
C MET A 472 -2.31 -39.52 6.15
N ALA A 473 -1.46 -38.60 5.72
CA ALA A 473 -1.61 -37.16 5.92
C ALA A 473 -0.99 -36.39 4.75
N LEU A 474 -1.14 -35.06 4.68
CA LEU A 474 -0.55 -34.21 3.63
C LEU A 474 0.71 -33.52 4.16
N TRP A 475 1.88 -33.87 3.60
CA TRP A 475 3.19 -33.41 4.06
C TRP A 475 3.92 -32.70 2.92
N GLY A 476 4.39 -31.48 3.15
CA GLY A 476 5.12 -30.72 2.14
C GLY A 476 6.65 -30.90 2.19
N ALA A 477 7.15 -31.82 3.01
CA ALA A 477 8.59 -32.03 3.24
C ALA A 477 8.84 -33.41 3.90
N ASP A 478 10.08 -33.67 4.33
CA ASP A 478 10.45 -34.90 5.02
C ASP A 478 9.69 -35.12 6.33
N ASP A 479 9.51 -36.39 6.67
CA ASP A 479 8.70 -36.83 7.81
C ASP A 479 9.40 -36.67 9.16
N PHE A 480 10.70 -36.38 9.15
CA PHE A 480 11.50 -35.92 10.27
C PHE A 480 12.82 -35.31 9.81
N ASN A 481 13.40 -34.49 10.67
CA ASN A 481 14.74 -33.93 10.55
C ASN A 481 15.64 -34.40 11.68
N TYR A 482 16.94 -34.12 11.54
CA TYR A 482 17.88 -34.26 12.63
C TYR A 482 18.52 -32.92 12.96
N ARG A 483 18.65 -32.65 14.26
CA ARG A 483 19.44 -31.54 14.77
C ARG A 483 20.59 -32.08 15.59
N THR A 484 21.81 -31.71 15.23
CA THR A 484 22.97 -31.99 16.06
C THR A 484 23.06 -30.93 17.16
N ARG A 485 23.15 -31.37 18.41
CA ARG A 485 23.33 -30.50 19.58
C ARG A 485 24.63 -30.88 20.26
N LYS A 486 25.53 -29.91 20.40
CA LYS A 486 26.68 -30.01 21.30
C LYS A 486 26.19 -29.90 22.74
N ARG A 487 26.44 -30.92 23.56
CA ARG A 487 26.20 -30.85 25.00
C ARG A 487 27.29 -29.98 25.64
N TRP A 488 27.01 -29.48 26.84
CA TRP A 488 27.99 -28.76 27.66
C TRP A 488 29.29 -29.56 27.86
N THR A 489 29.20 -30.88 27.85
CA THR A 489 30.33 -31.83 27.93
C THR A 489 31.17 -31.93 26.64
N GLY A 490 30.94 -31.09 25.63
CA GLY A 490 31.66 -31.09 24.36
C GLY A 490 31.21 -32.15 23.35
N ARG A 491 30.46 -33.20 23.77
CA ARG A 491 29.94 -34.26 22.89
C ARG A 491 28.80 -33.78 22.01
N TRP A 492 28.85 -34.14 20.72
CA TRP A 492 27.78 -33.92 19.76
C TRP A 492 26.76 -35.05 19.83
N THR A 493 25.48 -34.71 19.92
CA THR A 493 24.38 -35.68 19.90
C THR A 493 23.38 -35.31 18.81
N ARG A 494 23.01 -36.28 17.96
CA ARG A 494 22.02 -36.10 16.90
C ARG A 494 20.64 -36.38 17.48
N LYS A 495 19.74 -35.39 17.50
CA LYS A 495 18.35 -35.54 17.96
C LYS A 495 17.41 -35.56 16.77
N LEU A 496 16.51 -36.54 16.74
CA LEU A 496 15.41 -36.65 15.80
C LEU A 496 14.35 -35.59 16.11
N ILE A 497 13.87 -34.87 15.10
CA ILE A 497 12.84 -33.84 15.19
C ILE A 497 11.72 -34.17 14.20
N TYR A 498 10.51 -34.38 14.69
CA TYR A 498 9.34 -34.51 13.84
C TYR A 498 8.78 -33.11 13.49
N PRO A 499 8.30 -32.89 12.26
CA PRO A 499 7.64 -31.65 11.91
C PRO A 499 6.32 -31.54 12.67
N LEU A 500 5.94 -30.30 12.99
CA LEU A 500 4.65 -30.02 13.60
C LEU A 500 3.54 -30.42 12.62
N ASN A 501 2.49 -31.09 13.12
CA ASN A 501 1.28 -31.34 12.36
C ASN A 501 0.06 -30.87 13.17
N TYR A 502 -1.01 -30.54 12.45
CA TYR A 502 -2.30 -30.19 13.02
C TYR A 502 -3.41 -30.79 12.16
N LYS A 503 -4.60 -30.90 12.76
CA LYS A 503 -5.82 -31.30 12.07
C LYS A 503 -6.51 -30.04 11.56
N LYS A 504 -6.86 -30.00 10.28
CA LYS A 504 -7.55 -28.87 9.67
C LYS A 504 -8.63 -29.37 8.72
N ASP A 505 -9.66 -28.54 8.56
CA ASP A 505 -10.76 -28.81 7.66
C ASP A 505 -10.47 -28.14 6.31
N PHE A 506 -10.70 -28.88 5.23
CA PHE A 506 -10.49 -28.39 3.86
C PHE A 506 -11.77 -28.56 3.05
N HIS A 507 -12.22 -27.47 2.42
CA HIS A 507 -13.27 -27.54 1.43
C HIS A 507 -12.67 -28.02 0.09
N SER A 508 -13.32 -28.98 -0.55
CA SER A 508 -12.90 -29.53 -1.84
C SER A 508 -14.08 -29.49 -2.81
N ASP A 509 -13.98 -28.62 -3.81
CA ASP A 509 -14.93 -28.54 -4.91
C ASP A 509 -14.82 -29.77 -5.80
N ALA A 510 -13.60 -30.27 -6.01
CA ALA A 510 -13.33 -31.45 -6.81
C ALA A 510 -13.98 -32.71 -6.22
N LEU A 511 -14.00 -32.86 -4.88
CA LEU A 511 -14.67 -33.97 -4.18
C LEU A 511 -16.10 -33.65 -3.74
N ASN A 512 -16.60 -32.43 -3.96
CA ASN A 512 -17.93 -31.97 -3.57
C ASN A 512 -18.23 -32.14 -2.07
N THR A 513 -17.23 -31.91 -1.20
CA THR A 513 -17.41 -32.04 0.26
C THR A 513 -16.34 -31.26 1.03
N THR A 514 -16.63 -30.97 2.30
CA THR A 514 -15.60 -30.60 3.28
C THR A 514 -14.97 -31.87 3.88
N ILE A 515 -13.65 -31.92 3.90
CA ILE A 515 -12.85 -32.97 4.52
C ILE A 515 -12.47 -32.50 5.92
N TYR A 516 -13.15 -33.06 6.91
CA TYR A 516 -12.91 -32.70 8.31
C TYR A 516 -11.69 -33.42 8.89
N ASN A 517 -10.97 -32.73 9.77
CA ASN A 517 -9.88 -33.27 10.59
C ASN A 517 -8.72 -33.90 9.80
N LEU A 518 -8.39 -33.34 8.63
CA LEU A 518 -7.26 -33.82 7.83
C LEU A 518 -5.94 -33.41 8.48
N ARG A 519 -5.03 -34.37 8.65
CA ARG A 519 -3.69 -34.10 9.18
C ARG A 519 -2.82 -33.48 8.10
N VAL A 520 -2.22 -32.33 8.41
CA VAL A 520 -1.41 -31.55 7.48
C VAL A 520 -0.22 -30.90 8.21
N THR A 521 0.91 -30.74 7.52
CA THR A 521 2.06 -29.99 8.03
C THR A 521 2.05 -28.53 7.53
N PRO A 522 2.71 -27.59 8.23
CA PRO A 522 2.87 -26.21 7.73
C PRO A 522 3.39 -26.15 6.31
N SER A 523 4.39 -26.96 5.99
CA SER A 523 4.98 -27.06 4.64
C SER A 523 3.96 -27.48 3.58
N ALA A 524 3.05 -28.40 3.90
CA ALA A 524 1.99 -28.79 2.97
C ALA A 524 0.98 -27.66 2.76
N MET A 525 0.64 -26.88 3.80
CA MET A 525 -0.24 -25.72 3.62
C MET A 525 0.40 -24.65 2.74
N TYR A 526 1.68 -24.36 2.90
CA TYR A 526 2.37 -23.42 2.02
C TYR A 526 2.33 -23.89 0.55
N GLN A 527 2.56 -25.18 0.30
CA GLN A 527 2.43 -25.73 -1.05
C GLN A 527 0.98 -25.73 -1.57
N MET A 528 -0.02 -25.81 -0.68
CA MET A 528 -1.42 -25.62 -1.05
C MET A 528 -1.69 -24.19 -1.51
N ASP A 529 -1.13 -23.20 -0.79
CA ASP A 529 -1.26 -21.80 -1.16
C ASP A 529 -0.55 -21.53 -2.50
N ASP A 530 0.68 -22.05 -2.68
CA ASP A 530 1.45 -21.94 -3.93
C ASP A 530 0.74 -22.60 -5.12
N ALA A 531 0.07 -23.74 -4.89
CA ALA A 531 -0.71 -24.42 -5.92
C ALA A 531 -2.02 -23.69 -6.25
N GLY A 532 -2.43 -22.69 -5.47
CA GLY A 532 -3.70 -21.98 -5.63
C GLY A 532 -4.90 -22.71 -5.02
N GLY A 533 -4.70 -23.43 -3.92
CA GLY A 533 -5.75 -24.07 -3.13
C GLY A 533 -5.56 -25.58 -2.92
N PHE A 534 -6.36 -26.15 -2.01
CA PHE A 534 -6.31 -27.56 -1.63
C PHE A 534 -6.47 -28.52 -2.82
N ASP A 535 -7.47 -28.30 -3.66
CA ASP A 535 -7.73 -29.15 -4.82
C ASP A 535 -6.59 -29.08 -5.84
N ASN A 536 -6.06 -27.88 -6.09
CA ASN A 536 -4.96 -27.70 -7.02
C ASN A 536 -3.68 -28.37 -6.51
N TYR A 537 -3.40 -28.32 -5.21
CA TYR A 537 -2.28 -29.07 -4.62
C TYR A 537 -2.44 -30.57 -4.80
N VAL A 538 -3.61 -31.12 -4.43
CA VAL A 538 -3.85 -32.55 -4.57
C VAL A 538 -3.80 -32.98 -6.03
N LEU A 539 -4.22 -32.16 -7.00
CA LEU A 539 -4.22 -32.52 -8.42
C LEU A 539 -2.87 -32.31 -9.13
N ARG A 540 -2.15 -31.23 -8.82
CA ARG A 540 -0.97 -30.76 -9.59
C ARG A 540 0.37 -31.23 -9.02
N THR A 541 0.46 -31.53 -7.72
CA THR A 541 1.73 -31.97 -7.11
C THR A 541 2.09 -33.39 -7.60
N PRO A 542 3.27 -33.67 -8.15
CA PRO A 542 3.63 -35.03 -8.58
C PRO A 542 3.53 -36.05 -7.42
N PRO A 543 3.17 -37.34 -7.65
CA PRO A 543 3.10 -38.34 -6.57
C PRO A 543 4.38 -38.43 -5.72
N GLN A 544 5.54 -38.28 -6.37
CA GLN A 544 6.87 -38.28 -5.74
C GLN A 544 7.05 -37.12 -4.76
N GLU A 545 6.35 -36.01 -4.98
CA GLU A 545 6.40 -34.82 -4.11
C GLU A 545 5.26 -34.81 -3.10
N LEU A 546 4.08 -35.32 -3.47
CA LEU A 546 2.91 -35.40 -2.60
C LEU A 546 3.14 -36.37 -1.45
N ARG A 547 3.85 -37.49 -1.70
CA ARG A 547 4.27 -38.52 -0.73
C ARG A 547 3.16 -38.91 0.25
N SER A 548 1.92 -38.99 -0.24
CA SER A 548 0.72 -39.21 0.56
C SER A 548 -0.22 -40.17 -0.14
N ALA A 549 -0.37 -41.38 0.40
CA ALA A 549 -1.35 -42.35 -0.07
C ALA A 549 -2.79 -41.82 0.07
N THR A 550 -3.04 -40.97 1.07
CA THR A 550 -4.34 -40.30 1.23
C THR A 550 -4.57 -39.26 0.15
N GLY A 551 -3.57 -38.42 -0.15
CA GLY A 551 -3.64 -37.44 -1.23
C GLY A 551 -3.78 -38.09 -2.61
N GLU A 552 -3.08 -39.19 -2.86
CA GLU A 552 -3.19 -39.94 -4.12
C GLU A 552 -4.57 -40.56 -4.31
N LYS A 553 -5.14 -41.16 -3.25
CA LYS A 553 -6.52 -41.67 -3.30
C LYS A 553 -7.55 -40.57 -3.54
N MET A 554 -7.35 -39.38 -2.95
CA MET A 554 -8.20 -38.22 -3.22
C MET A 554 -8.08 -37.79 -4.68
N ARG A 555 -6.86 -37.64 -5.20
CA ARG A 555 -6.57 -37.31 -6.61
C ARG A 555 -7.23 -38.27 -7.57
N GLU A 556 -7.11 -39.57 -7.31
CA GLU A 556 -7.73 -40.61 -8.12
C GLU A 556 -9.25 -40.47 -8.22
N VAL A 557 -9.91 -40.14 -7.11
CA VAL A 557 -11.37 -39.91 -7.08
C VAL A 557 -11.72 -38.58 -7.75
N MET A 558 -10.93 -37.53 -7.53
CA MET A 558 -11.11 -36.23 -8.19
C MET A 558 -11.06 -36.36 -9.73
N TYR A 559 -10.02 -37.00 -10.28
CA TYR A 559 -9.91 -37.24 -11.72
C TYR A 559 -11.05 -38.11 -12.26
N TRP A 560 -11.49 -39.10 -11.48
CA TRP A 560 -12.61 -39.94 -11.87
C TRP A 560 -13.94 -39.16 -11.88
N TYR A 561 -14.18 -38.29 -10.90
CA TYR A 561 -15.34 -37.38 -10.88
C TYR A 561 -15.31 -36.36 -12.02
N MET A 562 -14.14 -35.84 -12.41
CA MET A 562 -14.02 -34.96 -13.58
C MET A 562 -14.45 -35.66 -14.87
N ARG A 563 -14.23 -36.98 -14.99
CA ARG A 563 -14.67 -37.80 -16.12
C ARG A 563 -16.12 -38.29 -15.99
N ASN A 564 -16.69 -38.24 -14.79
CA ASN A 564 -18.02 -38.77 -14.47
C ASN A 564 -18.83 -37.76 -13.64
N PRO A 565 -19.13 -36.56 -14.18
CA PRO A 565 -19.82 -35.50 -13.43
C PRO A 565 -21.21 -35.93 -12.92
N GLN A 566 -21.90 -36.82 -13.63
CA GLN A 566 -23.18 -37.40 -13.23
C GLN A 566 -23.09 -38.16 -11.91
N VAL A 567 -21.96 -38.81 -11.61
CA VAL A 567 -21.74 -39.53 -10.35
C VAL A 567 -21.39 -38.56 -9.22
N LYS A 568 -20.61 -37.51 -9.50
CA LYS A 568 -20.32 -36.42 -8.55
C LYS A 568 -21.62 -35.74 -8.08
N ALA A 569 -22.60 -35.58 -8.97
CA ALA A 569 -23.89 -34.97 -8.68
C ALA A 569 -24.76 -35.78 -7.69
N TRP A 570 -24.50 -37.08 -7.48
CA TRP A 570 -25.23 -37.87 -6.50
C TRP A 570 -24.93 -37.48 -5.05
N GLY A 571 -23.86 -36.71 -4.80
CA GLY A 571 -23.53 -36.20 -3.46
C GLY A 571 -23.14 -37.28 -2.43
N LEU A 572 -22.77 -38.48 -2.89
CA LEU A 572 -22.30 -39.56 -2.03
C LEU A 572 -20.92 -39.22 -1.44
N PRO A 573 -20.59 -39.70 -0.21
CA PRO A 573 -19.27 -39.47 0.35
C PRO A 573 -18.18 -40.05 -0.56
N TRP A 574 -17.19 -39.23 -0.94
CA TRP A 574 -16.12 -39.64 -1.86
C TRP A 574 -15.38 -40.94 -1.47
N LYS A 575 -15.33 -41.25 -0.16
CA LYS A 575 -14.74 -42.50 0.39
C LYS A 575 -15.42 -43.77 -0.13
N VAL A 576 -16.67 -43.68 -0.58
CA VAL A 576 -17.41 -44.79 -1.21
C VAL A 576 -16.71 -45.25 -2.49
N PHE A 577 -16.08 -44.32 -3.23
CA PHE A 577 -15.41 -44.58 -4.50
C PHE A 577 -13.88 -44.73 -4.35
N LEU A 578 -13.37 -44.86 -3.12
CA LEU A 578 -11.93 -44.96 -2.85
C LEU A 578 -11.29 -46.20 -3.53
N ARG A 579 -12.02 -47.32 -3.59
CA ARG A 579 -11.54 -48.57 -4.20
C ARG A 579 -11.76 -48.54 -5.71
N LYS A 580 -10.81 -49.08 -6.48
CA LYS A 580 -10.93 -49.20 -7.94
C LYS A 580 -12.18 -49.98 -8.38
N LYS A 581 -12.49 -51.10 -7.70
CA LYS A 581 -13.71 -51.90 -7.95
C LYS A 581 -15.01 -51.08 -7.79
N SER A 582 -15.03 -50.15 -6.83
CA SER A 582 -16.17 -49.27 -6.58
C SER A 582 -16.37 -48.22 -7.67
N ARG A 583 -15.33 -47.92 -8.47
CA ARG A 583 -15.39 -47.00 -9.61
C ARG A 583 -15.70 -47.70 -10.93
N GLN A 584 -15.52 -49.02 -11.01
CA GLN A 584 -15.86 -49.82 -12.20
C GLN A 584 -17.38 -49.95 -12.37
N ASP A 585 -18.10 -50.09 -11.26
CA ASP A 585 -19.56 -50.13 -11.23
C ASP A 585 -20.09 -49.13 -10.18
N PRO A 586 -20.28 -47.85 -10.57
CA PRO A 586 -20.70 -46.81 -9.65
C PRO A 586 -22.16 -46.93 -9.22
N GLU A 587 -23.02 -47.53 -10.05
CA GLU A 587 -24.44 -47.72 -9.72
C GLU A 587 -24.64 -48.84 -8.70
N PHE A 588 -23.98 -49.98 -8.88
CA PHE A 588 -23.99 -51.04 -7.87
C PHE A 588 -23.37 -50.56 -6.56
N THR A 589 -22.30 -49.76 -6.63
CA THR A 589 -21.68 -49.16 -5.45
C THR A 589 -22.64 -48.21 -4.71
N ARG A 590 -23.41 -47.40 -5.45
CA ARG A 590 -24.47 -46.55 -4.90
C ARG A 590 -25.56 -47.40 -4.24
N TYR A 591 -26.04 -48.44 -4.91
CA TYR A 591 -27.03 -49.38 -4.35
C TYR A 591 -26.55 -49.98 -3.02
N VAL A 592 -25.32 -50.52 -2.97
CA VAL A 592 -24.75 -51.09 -1.75
C VAL A 592 -24.61 -50.05 -0.64
N HIS A 593 -24.25 -48.80 -0.97
CA HIS A 593 -24.18 -47.72 0.02
C HIS A 593 -25.55 -47.39 0.59
N GLU A 594 -26.56 -47.19 -0.25
CA GLU A 594 -27.93 -46.87 0.18
C GLU A 594 -28.54 -48.03 0.98
N ALA A 595 -28.35 -49.28 0.56
CA ALA A 595 -28.82 -50.46 1.30
C ALA A 595 -28.17 -50.55 2.69
N LYS A 596 -26.86 -50.29 2.80
CA LYS A 596 -26.17 -50.25 4.11
C LYS A 596 -26.64 -49.09 4.98
N LYS A 597 -26.90 -47.93 4.37
CA LYS A 597 -27.41 -46.75 5.06
C LYS A 597 -28.82 -46.99 5.58
N GLU A 598 -29.68 -47.62 4.80
CA GLU A 598 -31.01 -48.04 5.20
C GLU A 598 -30.95 -49.06 6.34
N ALA A 599 -30.15 -50.12 6.21
CA ALA A 599 -29.97 -51.11 7.27
C ALA A 599 -29.43 -50.49 8.57
N SER A 600 -28.48 -49.56 8.47
CA SER A 600 -27.96 -48.78 9.61
C SER A 600 -29.04 -47.89 10.22
N GLY A 601 -29.86 -47.24 9.39
CA GLY A 601 -31.01 -46.45 9.82
C GLY A 601 -32.06 -47.29 10.55
N GLN A 602 -32.39 -48.47 10.02
CA GLN A 602 -33.28 -49.43 10.67
C GLN A 602 -32.69 -49.96 11.98
N TRP A 603 -31.38 -50.22 12.04
CA TRP A 603 -30.70 -50.61 13.27
C TRP A 603 -30.74 -49.49 14.31
N MET A 604 -30.41 -48.26 13.92
CA MET A 604 -30.50 -47.08 14.78
C MET A 604 -31.93 -46.85 15.27
N ALA A 605 -32.94 -46.99 14.40
CA ALA A 605 -34.35 -46.91 14.76
C ALA A 605 -34.75 -48.00 15.76
N LYS A 606 -34.29 -49.25 15.58
CA LYS A 606 -34.47 -50.33 16.57
C LYS A 606 -33.78 -50.03 17.90
N GLN A 607 -32.58 -49.45 17.87
CA GLN A 607 -31.88 -49.01 19.08
C GLN A 607 -32.59 -47.85 19.78
N HIS A 608 -33.17 -46.91 19.02
CA HIS A 608 -33.95 -45.80 19.57
C HIS A 608 -35.29 -46.29 20.14
N ALA A 609 -35.95 -47.25 19.49
CA ALA A 609 -37.20 -47.84 19.95
C ALA A 609 -37.07 -48.51 21.34
N LYS A 610 -35.92 -49.13 21.64
CA LYS A 610 -35.65 -49.74 22.96
C LYS A 610 -35.71 -48.77 24.15
N PHE A 611 -35.50 -47.48 23.90
CA PHE A 611 -35.41 -46.44 24.93
C PHE A 611 -36.36 -45.27 24.65
N SER A 612 -37.31 -45.46 23.74
CA SER A 612 -38.33 -44.47 23.44
C SER A 612 -39.42 -44.55 24.51
N PRO A 613 -39.89 -43.40 25.06
CA PRO A 613 -40.98 -43.38 26.03
C PRO A 613 -42.31 -43.87 25.47
N TYR A 614 -42.41 -44.14 24.16
CA TYR A 614 -43.58 -44.69 23.48
C TYR A 614 -43.53 -46.22 23.29
N TYR A 615 -42.45 -46.88 23.73
CA TYR A 615 -42.30 -48.34 23.67
C TYR A 615 -42.06 -48.88 25.07
N LEU A 616 -42.68 -50.02 25.38
CA LEU A 616 -42.50 -50.74 26.63
C LEU A 616 -41.25 -51.63 26.57
N PRO A 617 -40.53 -51.80 27.70
CA PRO A 617 -39.43 -52.73 27.77
C PRO A 617 -39.96 -54.14 27.52
N ALA A 618 -39.13 -54.97 26.90
CA ALA A 618 -39.45 -56.35 26.54
C ALA A 618 -39.54 -57.24 27.80
N GLN A 619 -40.54 -57.04 28.66
CA GLN A 619 -40.88 -58.01 29.70
C GLN A 619 -41.72 -59.12 29.06
N GLY A 620 -41.08 -60.24 28.73
CA GLY A 620 -41.71 -61.45 28.20
C GLY A 620 -41.87 -61.55 26.68
N TYR A 621 -41.66 -60.47 25.91
CA TYR A 621 -41.76 -60.47 24.44
C TYR A 621 -40.38 -60.41 23.77
N MET A 622 -40.18 -61.08 22.62
CA MET A 622 -38.91 -61.01 21.87
C MET A 622 -38.62 -59.60 21.30
N HIS A 623 -39.61 -58.71 21.24
CA HIS A 623 -39.50 -57.37 20.66
C HIS A 623 -40.17 -56.30 21.55
N PRO A 624 -39.67 -55.03 21.55
CA PRO A 624 -40.32 -53.93 22.25
C PRO A 624 -41.73 -53.68 21.69
N ALA A 625 -42.76 -53.71 22.54
CA ALA A 625 -44.13 -53.40 22.14
C ALA A 625 -44.38 -51.89 22.23
N ARG A 626 -45.14 -51.33 21.28
CA ARG A 626 -45.54 -49.91 21.32
C ARG A 626 -46.65 -49.75 22.38
N GLN A 627 -46.61 -48.66 23.14
CA GLN A 627 -47.72 -48.30 24.04
C GLN A 627 -48.96 -48.01 23.18
N GLU A 628 -50.10 -48.61 23.53
CA GLU A 628 -51.36 -48.39 22.82
C GLU A 628 -51.96 -47.03 23.22
N PHE A 629 -52.42 -46.28 22.21
CA PHE A 629 -53.08 -44.99 22.41
C PHE A 629 -54.42 -45.02 21.67
N MET A 630 -55.52 -44.75 22.39
CA MET A 630 -56.82 -44.55 21.75
C MET A 630 -56.93 -43.09 21.28
N GLU A 631 -57.28 -42.92 20.00
CA GLU A 631 -57.48 -41.63 19.36
C GLU A 631 -58.64 -40.87 20.03
N GLY A 632 -58.39 -39.65 20.52
CA GLY A 632 -59.38 -38.84 21.25
C GLY A 632 -59.27 -38.83 22.78
N SER A 633 -58.29 -39.54 23.36
CA SER A 633 -58.02 -39.48 24.81
C SER A 633 -57.30 -38.18 25.22
N VAL A 634 -57.75 -37.55 26.31
CA VAL A 634 -57.08 -36.38 26.90
C VAL A 634 -55.81 -36.87 27.60
N GLN A 635 -54.66 -36.61 26.97
CA GLN A 635 -53.30 -36.96 27.40
C GLN A 635 -53.16 -38.28 28.18
N PRO A 636 -52.92 -39.42 27.49
CA PRO A 636 -52.58 -40.65 28.18
C PRO A 636 -51.28 -40.46 28.98
N GLU A 637 -51.30 -40.79 30.28
CA GLU A 637 -50.08 -40.84 31.09
C GLU A 637 -49.09 -41.82 30.45
N LEU A 638 -47.97 -41.28 29.94
CA LEU A 638 -46.91 -42.09 29.37
C LEU A 638 -46.37 -43.02 30.45
N ASN A 639 -46.31 -44.33 30.18
CA ASN A 639 -45.63 -45.25 31.07
C ASN A 639 -44.12 -44.98 30.99
N LEU A 640 -43.60 -44.27 31.99
CA LEU A 640 -42.19 -43.88 32.11
C LEU A 640 -41.38 -44.95 32.88
N TRP A 641 -41.49 -46.22 32.48
CA TRP A 641 -40.81 -47.38 33.07
C TRP A 641 -39.30 -47.20 33.36
N TRP A 642 -38.62 -46.28 32.67
CA TRP A 642 -37.21 -45.95 32.90
C TRP A 642 -36.98 -45.10 34.17
N ARG A 643 -38.03 -44.50 34.74
CA ARG A 643 -37.99 -43.65 35.93
C ARG A 643 -37.91 -44.45 37.23
N ASP A 644 -38.31 -45.73 37.17
CA ASP A 644 -38.33 -46.65 38.31
C ASP A 644 -36.94 -47.20 38.67
N SER A 645 -35.93 -46.96 37.83
CA SER A 645 -34.53 -47.32 38.08
C SER A 645 -33.58 -46.14 37.83
N PRO A 646 -32.72 -45.77 38.80
CA PRO A 646 -31.69 -44.75 38.62
C PRO A 646 -30.74 -45.05 37.45
N GLN A 647 -30.44 -46.32 37.20
CA GLN A 647 -29.57 -46.76 36.11
C GLN A 647 -30.24 -46.54 34.74
N LEU A 648 -31.53 -46.88 34.61
CA LEU A 648 -32.30 -46.66 33.38
C LEU A 648 -32.52 -45.16 33.12
N THR A 649 -32.77 -44.37 34.17
CA THR A 649 -32.90 -42.90 34.07
C THR A 649 -31.59 -42.26 33.59
N ALA A 650 -30.44 -42.68 34.13
CA ALA A 650 -29.14 -42.16 33.69
C ALA A 650 -28.81 -42.55 32.24
N ALA A 651 -29.12 -43.79 31.83
CA ALA A 651 -28.95 -44.26 30.46
C ALA A 651 -29.85 -43.49 29.47
N PHE A 652 -31.12 -43.24 29.84
CA PHE A 652 -32.05 -42.44 29.05
C PHE A 652 -31.59 -40.99 28.89
N ARG A 653 -31.16 -40.33 29.98
CA ARG A 653 -30.62 -38.95 29.93
C ARG A 653 -29.36 -38.82 29.08
N ARG A 654 -28.42 -39.76 29.19
CA ARG A 654 -27.20 -39.77 28.37
C ARG A 654 -27.54 -39.85 26.89
N ARG A 655 -28.57 -40.64 26.54
CA ARG A 655 -29.01 -40.85 25.17
C ARG A 655 -29.88 -39.71 24.62
N LEU A 656 -30.63 -39.01 25.46
CA LEU A 656 -31.26 -37.73 25.14
C LEU A 656 -30.22 -36.67 24.73
N GLY A 657 -29.01 -36.72 25.31
CA GLY A 657 -27.88 -35.88 24.88
C GLY A 657 -27.24 -36.31 23.55
N GLU A 658 -27.44 -37.55 23.11
CA GLU A 658 -26.97 -38.08 21.82
C GLU A 658 -28.03 -37.95 20.70
N ALA A 659 -29.31 -37.88 21.07
CA ALA A 659 -30.42 -37.65 20.16
C ALA A 659 -30.42 -36.18 19.72
N LYS A 660 -30.03 -35.93 18.46
CA LYS A 660 -30.27 -34.62 17.83
C LYS A 660 -31.78 -34.35 17.88
N SER A 661 -32.19 -33.23 18.47
CA SER A 661 -33.60 -32.88 18.66
C SER A 661 -34.39 -32.99 17.36
N PHE A 662 -35.62 -33.49 17.41
CA PHE A 662 -36.56 -33.60 16.28
C PHE A 662 -36.71 -32.29 15.48
N GLU A 663 -36.58 -31.15 16.16
CA GLU A 663 -36.56 -29.80 15.57
C GLU A 663 -35.34 -29.51 14.68
N GLU A 664 -34.21 -30.20 14.87
CA GLU A 664 -33.03 -30.07 14.00
C GLU A 664 -33.18 -30.83 12.67
N ALA A 665 -34.17 -31.72 12.55
CA ALA A 665 -34.45 -32.48 11.33
C ALA A 665 -35.64 -31.94 10.52
N HIS A 666 -36.54 -31.15 11.13
CA HIS A 666 -37.85 -30.78 10.56
C HIS A 666 -38.23 -29.29 10.68
N ALA A 667 -37.28 -28.37 10.74
CA ALA A 667 -37.60 -26.94 10.64
C ALA A 667 -38.14 -26.60 9.22
N ASP A 668 -39.38 -26.13 9.14
CA ASP A 668 -40.00 -25.64 7.91
C ASP A 668 -39.27 -24.39 7.40
N HIS A 669 -39.02 -24.34 6.10
CA HIS A 669 -38.39 -23.22 5.41
C HIS A 669 -39.38 -22.07 5.14
N ARG A 670 -40.67 -22.24 5.47
CA ARG A 670 -41.74 -21.24 5.28
C ARG A 670 -42.11 -20.46 6.55
N GLU A 671 -41.62 -20.86 7.72
CA GLU A 671 -41.82 -20.15 8.98
C GLU A 671 -40.95 -18.86 9.01
N PRO A 672 -41.55 -17.65 9.09
CA PRO A 672 -40.83 -16.37 9.08
C PRO A 672 -39.85 -16.16 10.25
N ASN A 673 -39.94 -16.97 11.31
CA ASN A 673 -39.23 -16.79 12.58
C ASN A 673 -38.11 -17.83 12.84
N SER A 674 -37.61 -18.52 11.81
CA SER A 674 -36.52 -19.50 11.93
C SER A 674 -35.13 -18.84 12.08
N PHE A 675 -34.94 -18.11 13.18
CA PHE A 675 -33.67 -17.59 13.66
C PHE A 675 -33.06 -18.57 14.67
N ARG A 676 -31.77 -18.91 14.57
CA ARG A 676 -31.02 -19.50 15.71
C ARG A 676 -29.84 -18.63 16.10
N TYR A 677 -29.73 -18.39 17.41
CA TYR A 677 -28.56 -17.85 18.07
C TYR A 677 -27.39 -18.84 17.96
N GLY A 678 -26.22 -18.35 17.59
CA GLY A 678 -25.01 -19.16 17.50
C GLY A 678 -24.65 -19.77 18.86
N GLN A 679 -24.45 -21.08 18.89
CA GLN A 679 -23.61 -21.72 19.90
C GLN A 679 -22.29 -22.10 19.23
N THR A 680 -21.29 -21.21 19.34
CA THR A 680 -19.89 -21.61 19.29
C THR A 680 -19.34 -21.57 20.70
N PHE A 681 -18.91 -22.73 21.19
CA PHE A 681 -17.95 -22.79 22.30
C PHE A 681 -16.63 -22.19 21.83
N GLY A 682 -16.26 -21.01 22.33
CA GLY A 682 -14.93 -20.45 22.16
C GLY A 682 -14.81 -18.97 22.50
N GLY A 683 -14.61 -18.64 23.78
CA GLY A 683 -14.07 -17.35 24.25
C GLY A 683 -15.12 -16.29 24.63
N GLY A 684 -15.06 -15.81 25.87
CA GLY A 684 -16.12 -15.05 26.54
C GLY A 684 -16.35 -13.61 26.08
N GLY A 685 -17.62 -13.19 26.19
CA GLY A 685 -18.14 -11.83 26.04
C GLY A 685 -19.65 -11.84 25.82
N LYS A 686 -20.42 -10.98 26.50
CA LYS A 686 -21.90 -10.93 26.45
C LYS A 686 -22.42 -10.25 25.17
N ASN A 687 -23.52 -10.80 24.63
CA ASN A 687 -24.51 -10.24 23.68
C ASN A 687 -24.39 -10.63 22.19
N ASN A 688 -25.37 -11.44 21.75
CA ASN A 688 -25.68 -11.85 20.37
C ASN A 688 -26.77 -10.92 19.77
N VAL A 689 -26.55 -10.21 18.66
CA VAL A 689 -27.62 -9.39 18.03
C VAL A 689 -27.66 -9.41 16.48
N ALA A 690 -27.16 -10.43 15.77
CA ALA A 690 -27.31 -10.45 14.30
C ALA A 690 -27.56 -11.85 13.69
N VAL A 691 -28.36 -11.87 12.62
CA VAL A 691 -28.91 -13.04 11.93
C VAL A 691 -28.33 -13.17 10.53
N HIS A 692 -28.02 -14.40 10.06
CA HIS A 692 -27.78 -14.67 8.63
C HIS A 692 -28.68 -15.76 8.04
N LYS A 693 -29.08 -15.56 6.77
CA LYS A 693 -30.01 -16.38 5.97
C LYS A 693 -29.27 -17.56 5.31
N ARG A 694 -29.86 -18.77 5.32
CA ARG A 694 -29.23 -19.97 4.72
C ARG A 694 -29.50 -20.09 3.21
N SER A 695 -28.49 -20.51 2.45
CA SER A 695 -28.58 -20.73 1.00
C SER A 695 -29.24 -22.06 0.61
N LYS A 696 -29.89 -22.01 -0.55
CA LYS A 696 -30.74 -23.01 -1.22
C LYS A 696 -29.95 -24.26 -1.64
N THR A 697 -30.32 -25.46 -1.16
CA THR A 697 -30.31 -26.71 -1.96
C THR A 697 -30.87 -27.90 -1.16
N HIS A 698 -32.20 -28.12 -1.21
CA HIS A 698 -32.71 -29.50 -1.13
C HIS A 698 -34.07 -29.61 -1.85
N ARG A 699 -34.06 -30.23 -3.04
CA ARG A 699 -35.24 -30.74 -3.74
C ARG A 699 -35.11 -32.25 -3.75
N TYR A 700 -35.95 -32.96 -2.98
CA TYR A 700 -36.49 -34.26 -3.39
C TYR A 700 -37.73 -34.61 -2.54
N ARG A 701 -38.58 -35.46 -3.12
CA ARG A 701 -40.05 -35.45 -3.11
C ARG A 701 -40.73 -36.16 -1.92
N PHE A 702 -41.93 -35.65 -1.62
CA PHE A 702 -43.19 -36.34 -1.34
C PHE A 702 -43.22 -37.88 -1.39
N LEU A 703 -43.69 -38.52 -0.30
CA LEU A 703 -45.02 -39.17 -0.19
C LEU A 703 -45.22 -39.83 1.21
N ARG A 704 -46.03 -39.17 2.06
CA ARG A 704 -47.07 -39.63 3.06
C ARG A 704 -46.68 -40.60 4.20
N PRO A 705 -47.53 -40.81 5.24
CA PRO A 705 -48.50 -39.96 5.95
C PRO A 705 -48.20 -39.87 7.48
N TYR A 706 -48.65 -38.82 8.17
CA TYR A 706 -48.91 -38.88 9.62
C TYR A 706 -50.42 -38.88 9.81
#